data_AF-A0A2U0RVZ6-F1
#
_entry.id   AF-A0A2U0RVZ6-F1
#
_cell.length_a   1.000
_cell.length_b   1.000
_cell.length_c   1.000
_cell.angle_alpha   90.00
_cell.angle_beta   90.00
_cell.angle_gamma   90.00
#
_symmetry.space_group_name_H-M   'P 1'
#
loop_
_entity.id
_entity.type
_entity.pdbx_description
1 polymer ?
#
loop_
_entity_poly.entity_id
_entity_poly.type
_entity_poly.pdbx_seq_one_letter_code
_entity_poly.pdbx_strand_id
1 'polypeptide(L)'
;MKETVLRIDGRFDRLQSKVLSEPAFVGRQQELAQLVHCLESVAKGKGITVFVSGEAGSGKTRLVNEFLKVTKKSENLIMFGWCLSNNTLPYFPFIEAFSSNIMGREGGTILSQPVGMKSWLSENYPVEKNMMSINQVWKDQAFIAITRELLYLSSVKPLILVLEDMHWADSASLALLHYISRAIINEKILVLVTFRSEELGRDIEGRLHPLVETVNLLGREGLYSEIQLSNLDQNGIREIAESMLGGKANQKLVEKLAKESQGNPLFIVEFLRMLSEHGNLIRKNDQLQLSGEKLGMPSKVKEVIMRRIETLRPDQRRVLDVASVIGEKFSPDLVAGALSKDRLEILEILNGILKSKSLLRVEEDFYVFDHGKFREVLYHEISSPLKRGYHEAVAEQIEKVDKNSEEIPFSDLAYHYIQAGNKEKSVKYSLAAGQEALARFSNMEAIKHFKYLLTLIEKIDGLAAEKSIALEGLGDAYYANCMFPAALKTFEELAKSEIVAVKLRAYRKAMDAAWFLENPFIMLQMVDKAEKYVDSDRLERARVLRNKGRAYFMVGDHEAALKAHEESLKISREEYSLQDLAHSLAKTGSQRVVCGQDIKKGLGEIQRALSLFQELGDIRNKLIGTTYRNKFFNCFGLLQEIEAEFNNILDIGEKIGDFHSLAEIIMVMSELFEQSGNFQEAIALTLKALEYSRKMDIETLEPRIFAELARQYAGIGDLQNANHFSDLLMKLPQKNLAYPMNAPWIAITEAVLLAAKRQRKEANQRFQKAIELSKKGVWQHLSIESIFRKIYILALELQGQTKQAEIERKLVQERTEKNVQMFAHVDLQADLIMKKRIIEDEENELRLDLVNIGKGSCSFTKISGLVSSDDFKVIDFPSHCCLQNADLEMKGRKIDAFQVETVKLTVKAIRTGVFTLNPSVVYVDDLRETKTCKPQPIKIIVNPKSASPKEEMVVETKPDKIEFKSEAARKAFDFLVRAFVEDYFQKRLPKDRSGWRTLMDIVNQAKVSRYSMYGSSDHRGLATKELDNLGIVEARFFFGERGRGGKILKLRVSSEKEIVKQHID
;
A
#
# COMPACT_ATOMS: atom_id res chain seq x y z
N MET A 1 -34.21 -46.00 -45.55
CA MET A 1 -34.81 -46.94 -46.52
C MET A 1 -36.24 -47.23 -46.09
N LYS A 2 -37.18 -46.92 -46.99
CA LYS A 2 -38.59 -47.35 -47.12
C LYS A 2 -39.59 -47.20 -45.95
N GLU A 3 -40.69 -46.55 -46.32
CA GLU A 3 -41.97 -46.41 -45.64
C GLU A 3 -42.56 -47.75 -45.20
N THR A 4 -43.29 -47.74 -44.08
CA THR A 4 -44.47 -48.60 -43.92
C THR A 4 -45.51 -47.86 -43.10
N VAL A 5 -46.55 -47.38 -43.76
CA VAL A 5 -47.83 -46.99 -43.14
C VAL A 5 -48.72 -48.23 -43.19
N LEU A 6 -49.30 -48.64 -42.06
CA LEU A 6 -50.62 -49.30 -42.00
C LEU A 6 -51.21 -49.07 -40.59
N ARG A 7 -52.36 -48.40 -40.56
CA ARG A 7 -53.25 -48.21 -39.41
C ARG A 7 -53.79 -49.57 -38.91
N ILE A 8 -54.09 -49.67 -37.61
CA ILE A 8 -55.35 -50.21 -37.03
C ILE A 8 -55.38 -49.95 -35.50
N ASP A 9 -56.41 -49.21 -35.09
CA ASP A 9 -57.22 -49.20 -33.85
C ASP A 9 -56.61 -49.08 -32.43
N GLY A 10 -56.87 -47.91 -31.83
CA GLY A 10 -57.57 -47.84 -30.54
C GLY A 10 -56.81 -48.16 -29.25
N ARG A 11 -55.47 -48.15 -29.23
CA ARG A 11 -54.68 -48.34 -28.00
C ARG A 11 -53.89 -47.09 -27.61
N PHE A 12 -53.94 -46.74 -26.33
CA PHE A 12 -53.09 -45.74 -25.72
C PHE A 12 -51.63 -46.22 -25.78
N ASP A 13 -50.80 -45.63 -26.63
CA ASP A 13 -49.36 -45.84 -26.56
C ASP A 13 -48.82 -45.10 -25.33
N ARG A 14 -48.43 -45.86 -24.31
CA ARG A 14 -47.52 -45.36 -23.28
C ARG A 14 -46.17 -45.15 -23.94
N LEU A 15 -45.61 -43.94 -23.83
CA LEU A 15 -44.23 -43.69 -24.21
C LEU A 15 -43.31 -44.44 -23.24
N GLN A 16 -42.95 -45.69 -23.53
CA GLN A 16 -41.86 -46.36 -22.82
C GLN A 16 -40.52 -45.85 -23.36
N SER A 17 -39.73 -45.25 -22.46
CA SER A 17 -38.28 -44.94 -22.53
C SER A 17 -37.72 -44.61 -23.92
N LYS A 18 -38.34 -43.70 -24.67
CA LYS A 18 -37.63 -42.98 -25.73
C LYS A 18 -36.77 -41.92 -25.08
N VAL A 19 -35.48 -41.88 -25.46
CA VAL A 19 -34.57 -40.78 -25.13
C VAL A 19 -35.26 -39.48 -25.57
N LEU A 20 -35.58 -38.61 -24.61
CA LEU A 20 -36.14 -37.30 -24.90
C LEU A 20 -35.13 -36.52 -25.74
N SER A 21 -35.62 -35.78 -26.73
CA SER A 21 -34.75 -34.91 -27.53
C SER A 21 -34.22 -33.76 -26.67
N GLU A 22 -33.07 -33.19 -27.02
CA GLU A 22 -32.60 -31.97 -26.36
C GLU A 22 -33.65 -30.85 -26.51
N PRO A 23 -33.89 -30.07 -25.44
CA PRO A 23 -34.85 -28.97 -25.51
C PRO A 23 -34.41 -27.93 -26.54
N ALA A 24 -35.37 -27.47 -27.35
CA ALA A 24 -35.13 -26.36 -28.26
C ALA A 24 -34.85 -25.05 -27.49
N PHE A 25 -34.09 -24.14 -28.11
CA PHE A 25 -33.91 -22.79 -27.59
C PHE A 25 -35.14 -21.93 -27.93
N VAL A 26 -35.94 -21.58 -26.92
CA VAL A 26 -37.26 -20.97 -27.10
C VAL A 26 -37.47 -19.76 -26.18
N GLY A 27 -38.35 -18.86 -26.59
CA GLY A 27 -38.76 -17.69 -25.78
C GLY A 27 -37.65 -16.69 -25.46
N ARG A 28 -36.53 -16.71 -26.18
CA ARG A 28 -35.32 -15.89 -25.93
C ARG A 28 -34.81 -15.15 -27.17
N GLN A 29 -35.65 -15.03 -28.19
CA GLN A 29 -35.26 -14.45 -29.47
C GLN A 29 -34.96 -12.95 -29.36
N GLN A 30 -35.65 -12.23 -28.46
CA GLN A 30 -35.42 -10.80 -28.24
C GLN A 30 -34.07 -10.55 -27.55
N GLU A 31 -33.79 -11.31 -26.49
CA GLU A 31 -32.54 -11.23 -25.73
C GLU A 31 -31.33 -11.63 -26.60
N LEU A 32 -31.49 -12.67 -27.44
CA LEU A 32 -30.47 -13.04 -28.40
C LEU A 32 -30.22 -11.93 -29.44
N ALA A 33 -31.28 -11.30 -29.96
CA ALA A 33 -31.17 -10.18 -30.89
C ALA A 33 -30.50 -8.96 -30.24
N GLN A 34 -30.74 -8.69 -28.95
CA GLN A 34 -30.05 -7.64 -28.21
C GLN A 34 -28.55 -7.89 -28.10
N LEU A 35 -28.13 -9.11 -27.76
CA LEU A 35 -26.71 -9.47 -27.72
C LEU A 35 -26.02 -9.32 -29.09
N VAL A 36 -26.71 -9.74 -30.16
CA VAL A 36 -26.22 -9.55 -31.55
C VAL A 36 -26.08 -8.06 -31.87
N HIS A 37 -27.06 -7.23 -31.49
CA HIS A 37 -27.00 -5.78 -31.70
C HIS A 37 -25.84 -5.10 -30.94
N CYS A 38 -25.57 -5.53 -29.71
CA CYS A 38 -24.41 -5.07 -28.95
C CYS A 38 -23.11 -5.43 -29.68
N LEU A 39 -22.98 -6.65 -30.21
CA LEU A 39 -21.80 -7.06 -30.96
C LEU A 39 -21.61 -6.25 -32.27
N GLU A 40 -22.69 -5.95 -32.99
CA GLU A 40 -22.64 -5.08 -34.17
C GLU A 40 -22.13 -3.68 -33.85
N SER A 41 -22.48 -3.16 -32.66
CA SER A 41 -21.98 -1.88 -32.15
C SER A 41 -20.51 -1.95 -31.77
N VAL A 42 -20.09 -3.05 -31.13
CA VAL A 42 -18.70 -3.34 -30.77
C VAL A 42 -17.83 -3.45 -32.02
N ALA A 43 -18.31 -4.08 -33.09
CA ALA A 43 -17.60 -4.16 -34.37
C ALA A 43 -17.33 -2.76 -34.98
N LYS A 44 -18.16 -1.77 -34.65
CA LYS A 44 -18.00 -0.35 -35.04
C LYS A 44 -17.13 0.45 -34.05
N GLY A 45 -16.46 -0.20 -33.10
CA GLY A 45 -15.59 0.43 -32.10
C GLY A 45 -16.33 1.04 -30.92
N LYS A 46 -17.54 0.55 -30.61
CA LYS A 46 -18.30 0.96 -29.41
C LYS A 46 -18.37 -0.20 -28.43
N GLY A 47 -17.36 -0.31 -27.58
CA GLY A 47 -17.27 -1.40 -26.61
C GLY A 47 -18.32 -1.23 -25.51
N ILE A 48 -18.78 -2.35 -24.97
CA ILE A 48 -19.84 -2.36 -23.98
C ILE A 48 -19.73 -3.58 -23.05
N THR A 49 -20.10 -3.37 -21.78
CA THR A 49 -20.33 -4.45 -20.83
C THR A 49 -21.81 -4.79 -20.80
N VAL A 50 -22.16 -6.06 -21.01
CA VAL A 50 -23.54 -6.54 -20.97
C VAL A 50 -23.70 -7.53 -19.82
N PHE A 51 -24.56 -7.19 -18.88
CA PHE A 51 -24.95 -8.07 -17.80
C PHE A 51 -26.15 -8.92 -18.22
N VAL A 52 -26.05 -10.24 -18.01
CA VAL A 52 -27.16 -11.19 -18.19
C VAL A 52 -27.55 -11.71 -16.81
N SER A 53 -28.69 -11.24 -16.31
CA SER A 53 -29.18 -11.54 -14.96
C SER A 53 -30.39 -12.46 -15.00
N GLY A 54 -30.69 -13.11 -13.87
CA GLY A 54 -31.88 -13.94 -13.70
C GLY A 54 -31.64 -15.08 -12.72
N GLU A 55 -32.70 -15.81 -12.41
CA GLU A 55 -32.66 -16.91 -11.43
C GLU A 55 -31.77 -18.08 -11.87
N ALA A 56 -31.33 -18.90 -10.92
CA ALA A 56 -30.70 -20.18 -11.20
C ALA A 56 -31.59 -21.03 -12.12
N GLY A 57 -31.02 -21.55 -13.20
CA GLY A 57 -31.76 -22.34 -14.20
C GLY A 57 -32.59 -21.53 -15.21
N SER A 58 -32.57 -20.19 -15.18
CA SER A 58 -33.30 -19.34 -16.14
C SER A 58 -32.81 -19.41 -17.59
N GLY A 59 -31.62 -19.99 -17.82
CA GLY A 59 -31.04 -20.18 -19.15
C GLY A 59 -29.94 -19.18 -19.54
N LYS A 60 -29.32 -18.45 -18.59
CA LYS A 60 -28.24 -17.47 -18.84
C LYS A 60 -27.09 -18.04 -19.70
N THR A 61 -26.45 -19.11 -19.23
CA THR A 61 -25.37 -19.80 -19.96
C THR A 61 -25.86 -20.37 -21.29
N ARG A 62 -27.13 -20.80 -21.39
CA ARG A 62 -27.69 -21.26 -22.68
C ARG A 62 -27.83 -20.11 -23.68
N LEU A 63 -28.31 -18.94 -23.25
CA LEU A 63 -28.38 -17.74 -24.09
C LEU A 63 -26.98 -17.32 -24.57
N VAL A 64 -25.99 -17.28 -23.67
CA VAL A 64 -24.60 -16.99 -24.04
C VAL A 64 -24.08 -18.00 -25.06
N ASN A 65 -24.29 -19.30 -24.83
CA ASN A 65 -23.85 -20.34 -25.78
C ASN A 65 -24.53 -20.24 -27.15
N GLU A 66 -25.83 -19.94 -27.22
CA GLU A 66 -26.52 -19.73 -28.49
C GLU A 66 -26.02 -18.46 -29.20
N PHE A 67 -25.80 -17.37 -28.47
CA PHE A 67 -25.15 -16.17 -29.00
C PHE A 67 -23.78 -16.52 -29.60
N LEU A 68 -22.92 -17.24 -28.89
CA LEU A 68 -21.60 -17.61 -29.37
C LEU A 68 -21.65 -18.55 -30.59
N LYS A 69 -22.68 -19.39 -30.74
CA LYS A 69 -22.87 -20.20 -31.97
C LYS A 69 -23.17 -19.32 -33.18
N VAL A 70 -23.95 -18.26 -33.01
CA VAL A 70 -24.24 -17.29 -34.09
C VAL A 70 -22.97 -16.51 -34.45
N THR A 71 -22.13 -16.17 -33.47
CA THR A 71 -20.91 -15.36 -33.68
C THR A 71 -19.70 -16.15 -34.17
N LYS A 72 -19.67 -17.49 -34.00
CA LYS A 72 -18.61 -18.37 -34.51
C LYS A 72 -18.45 -18.36 -36.03
N LYS A 73 -19.43 -17.84 -36.77
CA LYS A 73 -19.34 -17.62 -38.23
C LYS A 73 -18.58 -16.34 -38.60
N SER A 74 -18.23 -15.52 -37.61
CA SER A 74 -17.56 -14.22 -37.76
C SER A 74 -16.13 -14.32 -37.22
N GLU A 75 -15.21 -13.51 -37.74
CA GLU A 75 -13.80 -13.44 -37.30
C GLU A 75 -13.62 -12.73 -35.94
N ASN A 76 -14.26 -13.24 -34.87
CA ASN A 76 -14.13 -12.70 -33.50
C ASN A 76 -13.15 -13.54 -32.66
N LEU A 77 -12.48 -12.89 -31.70
CA LEU A 77 -11.75 -13.57 -30.62
C LEU A 77 -12.68 -13.80 -29.43
N ILE A 78 -12.61 -14.97 -28.81
CA ILE A 78 -13.47 -15.32 -27.67
C ILE A 78 -12.60 -15.83 -26.51
N MET A 79 -12.82 -15.27 -25.31
CA MET A 79 -12.16 -15.64 -24.05
C MET A 79 -13.20 -15.97 -22.99
N PHE A 80 -12.91 -16.95 -22.12
CA PHE A 80 -13.85 -17.44 -21.10
C PHE A 80 -13.24 -17.48 -19.71
N GLY A 81 -13.86 -16.75 -18.80
CA GLY A 81 -13.61 -16.82 -17.36
C GLY A 81 -14.86 -17.22 -16.60
N TRP A 82 -14.69 -17.82 -15.43
CA TRP A 82 -15.79 -18.11 -14.50
C TRP A 82 -15.35 -17.88 -13.06
N CYS A 83 -16.31 -17.64 -12.18
CA CYS A 83 -16.08 -17.59 -10.75
C CYS A 83 -16.40 -18.92 -10.06
N LEU A 84 -15.76 -19.16 -8.92
CA LEU A 84 -16.01 -20.30 -8.04
C LEU A 84 -16.39 -19.77 -6.66
N SER A 85 -17.40 -20.37 -6.01
CA SER A 85 -17.97 -19.87 -4.74
C SER A 85 -16.97 -19.78 -3.58
N ASN A 86 -15.87 -20.53 -3.64
CA ASN A 86 -14.90 -20.70 -2.55
C ASN A 86 -13.48 -20.31 -2.95
N ASN A 87 -13.26 -19.73 -4.13
CA ASN A 87 -11.91 -19.38 -4.55
C ASN A 87 -11.48 -18.04 -3.94
N THR A 88 -10.28 -18.01 -3.37
CA THR A 88 -9.69 -16.85 -2.70
C THR A 88 -8.62 -16.17 -3.54
N LEU A 89 -8.30 -16.71 -4.72
CA LEU A 89 -7.35 -16.12 -5.66
C LEU A 89 -7.93 -14.84 -6.28
N PRO A 90 -7.33 -13.66 -6.08
CA PRO A 90 -7.78 -12.42 -6.72
C PRO A 90 -7.68 -12.49 -8.24
N TYR A 91 -8.57 -11.80 -8.94
CA TYR A 91 -8.62 -11.74 -10.41
C TYR A 91 -8.86 -13.08 -11.10
N PHE A 92 -9.25 -14.12 -10.36
CA PHE A 92 -9.46 -15.46 -10.88
C PHE A 92 -10.26 -15.54 -12.19
N PRO A 93 -11.44 -14.90 -12.35
CA PRO A 93 -12.18 -14.96 -13.61
C PRO A 93 -11.37 -14.43 -14.81
N PHE A 94 -10.46 -13.47 -14.60
CA PHE A 94 -9.59 -12.97 -15.66
C PHE A 94 -8.42 -13.93 -15.91
N ILE A 95 -7.83 -14.49 -14.87
CA ILE A 95 -6.76 -15.51 -15.00
C ILE A 95 -7.27 -16.70 -15.81
N GLU A 96 -8.48 -17.19 -15.52
CA GLU A 96 -9.15 -18.25 -16.29
C GLU A 96 -9.30 -17.84 -17.76
N ALA A 97 -9.81 -16.63 -18.02
CA ALA A 97 -9.97 -16.10 -19.37
C ALA A 97 -8.66 -16.10 -20.17
N PHE A 98 -7.54 -15.71 -19.57
CA PHE A 98 -6.23 -15.72 -20.21
C PHE A 98 -5.59 -17.11 -20.31
N SER A 99 -5.95 -18.05 -19.43
CA SER A 99 -5.47 -19.43 -19.48
C SER A 99 -6.21 -20.28 -20.53
N SER A 100 -7.43 -19.88 -20.90
CA SER A 100 -8.26 -20.57 -21.88
C SER A 100 -7.74 -20.39 -23.32
N ASN A 101 -7.84 -21.44 -24.14
CA ASN A 101 -7.49 -21.36 -25.57
C ASN A 101 -8.37 -20.31 -26.28
N ILE A 102 -7.76 -19.24 -26.80
CA ILE A 102 -8.48 -18.19 -27.55
C ILE A 102 -9.02 -18.80 -28.86
N MET A 103 -10.34 -18.97 -28.96
CA MET A 103 -11.00 -19.44 -30.18
C MET A 103 -11.04 -18.32 -31.24
N GLY A 104 -10.75 -18.63 -32.51
CA GLY A 104 -10.82 -17.68 -33.64
C GLY A 104 -9.48 -17.29 -34.30
N ARG A 105 -8.37 -17.95 -33.93
CA ARG A 105 -7.03 -17.73 -34.48
C ARG A 105 -6.49 -18.98 -35.18
N GLU A 106 -6.09 -18.88 -36.44
CA GLU A 106 -5.28 -19.91 -37.11
C GLU A 106 -3.83 -19.82 -36.62
N GLY A 107 -3.24 -20.94 -36.19
CA GLY A 107 -1.89 -20.99 -35.64
C GLY A 107 -1.83 -20.71 -34.14
N GLY A 108 -2.15 -21.72 -33.34
CA GLY A 108 -2.04 -21.67 -31.88
C GLY A 108 -0.58 -21.52 -31.42
N THR A 109 -0.33 -20.41 -30.73
CA THR A 109 0.58 -20.15 -29.59
C THR A 109 1.17 -18.74 -29.70
N ILE A 110 0.52 -17.73 -29.09
CA ILE A 110 1.30 -16.70 -28.38
C ILE A 110 1.49 -17.23 -26.98
N LEU A 111 2.43 -18.16 -26.83
CA LEU A 111 3.21 -18.36 -25.62
C LEU A 111 4.63 -18.77 -26.01
N SER A 112 5.21 -18.11 -27.03
CA SER A 112 6.66 -18.21 -27.29
C SER A 112 7.46 -17.10 -26.59
N GLN A 113 6.80 -16.11 -25.97
CA GLN A 113 7.37 -15.30 -24.90
C GLN A 113 6.26 -14.91 -23.91
N PRO A 114 6.20 -15.53 -22.70
CA PRO A 114 5.32 -15.06 -21.64
C PRO A 114 5.91 -13.77 -21.06
N VAL A 115 5.60 -12.63 -21.69
CA VAL A 115 5.80 -11.35 -21.02
C VAL A 115 4.71 -11.24 -19.94
N GLY A 116 5.08 -11.57 -18.70
CA GLY A 116 4.54 -10.85 -17.55
C GLY A 116 3.34 -11.40 -16.80
N MET A 117 2.91 -12.67 -16.98
CA MET A 117 1.92 -13.27 -16.05
C MET A 117 2.50 -14.43 -15.24
N LYS A 118 3.27 -15.33 -15.86
CA LYS A 118 4.07 -16.32 -15.12
C LYS A 118 5.18 -15.67 -14.29
N SER A 119 5.86 -14.61 -14.78
CA SER A 119 6.85 -13.87 -13.97
C SER A 119 6.24 -13.01 -12.87
N TRP A 120 4.93 -12.78 -12.91
CA TRP A 120 4.17 -12.02 -11.92
C TRP A 120 3.66 -12.92 -10.79
N LEU A 121 3.39 -14.20 -11.11
CA LEU A 121 2.99 -15.25 -10.16
C LEU A 121 4.17 -16.10 -9.68
N SER A 122 5.29 -16.18 -10.42
CA SER A 122 6.50 -16.90 -10.00
C SER A 122 7.45 -15.96 -9.24
N GLU A 123 7.50 -16.15 -7.91
CA GLU A 123 8.49 -15.88 -6.85
C GLU A 123 9.82 -15.10 -7.07
N ASN A 124 10.16 -14.56 -8.24
CA ASN A 124 11.50 -14.04 -8.52
C ASN A 124 11.67 -12.51 -8.44
N TYR A 125 10.90 -11.83 -7.59
CA TYR A 125 11.30 -10.52 -7.07
C TYR A 125 11.56 -10.65 -5.57
N PRO A 126 12.80 -10.44 -5.09
CA PRO A 126 13.09 -10.50 -3.66
C PRO A 126 12.40 -9.33 -2.96
N VAL A 127 11.24 -9.60 -2.35
CA VAL A 127 10.52 -8.63 -1.52
C VAL A 127 11.01 -8.84 -0.08
N GLU A 128 11.89 -7.95 0.38
CA GLU A 128 12.19 -7.87 1.81
C GLU A 128 10.96 -7.37 2.60
N LYS A 129 10.73 -7.99 3.76
CA LYS A 129 9.56 -7.94 4.67
C LYS A 129 9.08 -6.56 5.18
N ASN A 130 9.55 -5.43 4.64
CA ASN A 130 9.28 -4.08 5.17
C ASN A 130 8.56 -3.12 4.21
N MET A 131 7.70 -3.61 3.31
CA MET A 131 6.99 -2.75 2.33
C MET A 131 5.46 -2.83 2.47
N MET A 132 4.86 -1.89 3.23
CA MET A 132 3.40 -1.81 3.45
C MET A 132 2.66 -0.84 2.51
N SER A 133 3.29 -0.31 1.46
CA SER A 133 2.70 0.76 0.63
C SER A 133 2.47 0.38 -0.84
N ILE A 134 2.60 -0.90 -1.13
CA ILE A 134 2.74 -1.45 -2.47
C ILE A 134 1.37 -1.71 -3.14
N ASN A 135 0.25 -1.60 -2.44
CA ASN A 135 -1.03 -2.11 -2.98
C ASN A 135 -1.58 -1.42 -4.22
N GLN A 136 -1.66 -0.09 -4.24
CA GLN A 136 -2.38 0.54 -5.35
C GLN A 136 -1.58 0.48 -6.64
N VAL A 137 -0.26 0.56 -6.53
CA VAL A 137 0.73 0.34 -7.59
C VAL A 137 0.47 -0.97 -8.35
N TRP A 138 0.41 -2.09 -7.64
CA TRP A 138 0.40 -3.43 -8.26
C TRP A 138 -0.99 -3.77 -8.76
N LYS A 139 -2.03 -3.25 -8.07
CA LYS A 139 -3.41 -3.26 -8.56
C LYS A 139 -3.55 -2.46 -9.85
N ASP A 140 -3.06 -1.23 -9.90
CA ASP A 140 -3.14 -0.37 -11.09
C ASP A 140 -2.28 -0.92 -12.23
N GLN A 141 -1.12 -1.51 -11.94
CA GLN A 141 -0.30 -2.19 -12.94
C GLN A 141 -0.95 -3.44 -13.49
N ALA A 142 -1.60 -4.26 -12.65
CA ALA A 142 -2.37 -5.40 -13.11
C ALA A 142 -3.55 -4.94 -13.98
N PHE A 143 -4.26 -3.89 -13.55
CA PHE A 143 -5.38 -3.30 -14.29
C PHE A 143 -4.92 -2.78 -15.65
N ILE A 144 -3.82 -2.03 -15.69
CA ILE A 144 -3.21 -1.50 -16.91
C ILE A 144 -2.71 -2.63 -17.80
N ALA A 145 -2.02 -3.64 -17.27
CA ALA A 145 -1.47 -4.74 -18.04
C ALA A 145 -2.56 -5.62 -18.67
N ILE A 146 -3.53 -6.06 -17.86
CA ILE A 146 -4.69 -6.85 -18.33
C ILE A 146 -5.47 -6.05 -19.38
N THR A 147 -5.75 -4.78 -19.09
CA THR A 147 -6.48 -3.93 -20.03
C THR A 147 -5.68 -3.72 -21.31
N ARG A 148 -4.37 -3.43 -21.25
CA ARG A 148 -3.52 -3.29 -22.44
C ARG A 148 -3.53 -4.54 -23.30
N GLU A 149 -3.50 -5.72 -22.70
CA GLU A 149 -3.57 -6.97 -23.46
C GLU A 149 -4.93 -7.13 -24.14
N LEU A 150 -6.04 -6.88 -23.42
CA LEU A 150 -7.38 -6.89 -24.01
C LEU A 150 -7.50 -5.88 -25.17
N LEU A 151 -6.97 -4.67 -25.00
CA LEU A 151 -6.94 -3.64 -26.03
C LEU A 151 -6.12 -4.08 -27.24
N TYR A 152 -4.93 -4.65 -27.02
CA TYR A 152 -4.08 -5.20 -28.08
C TYR A 152 -4.80 -6.29 -28.87
N LEU A 153 -5.43 -7.26 -28.20
CA LEU A 153 -6.21 -8.31 -28.85
C LEU A 153 -7.37 -7.73 -29.67
N SER A 154 -8.07 -6.74 -29.12
CA SER A 154 -9.19 -6.08 -29.80
C SER A 154 -8.80 -5.25 -31.02
N SER A 155 -7.55 -4.78 -31.08
CA SER A 155 -7.00 -4.06 -32.23
C SER A 155 -6.85 -4.96 -33.46
N VAL A 156 -6.67 -6.27 -33.25
CA VAL A 156 -6.55 -7.28 -34.32
C VAL A 156 -7.93 -7.67 -34.83
N LYS A 157 -8.80 -8.13 -33.92
CA LYS A 157 -10.17 -8.62 -34.21
C LYS A 157 -11.09 -8.27 -33.05
N PRO A 158 -12.41 -8.09 -33.27
CA PRO A 158 -13.34 -7.85 -32.18
C PRO A 158 -13.26 -8.97 -31.12
N LEU A 159 -13.20 -8.59 -29.85
CA LEU A 159 -13.00 -9.47 -28.72
C LEU A 159 -14.30 -9.63 -27.92
N ILE A 160 -14.67 -10.87 -27.61
CA ILE A 160 -15.77 -11.21 -26.71
C ILE A 160 -15.16 -11.86 -25.46
N LEU A 161 -15.22 -11.15 -24.33
CA LEU A 161 -14.80 -11.64 -23.02
C LEU A 161 -16.04 -12.09 -22.23
N VAL A 162 -16.17 -13.39 -21.98
CA VAL A 162 -17.28 -13.97 -21.22
C VAL A 162 -16.81 -14.25 -19.80
N LEU A 163 -17.49 -13.67 -18.81
CA LEU A 163 -17.26 -13.87 -17.38
C LEU A 163 -18.52 -14.46 -16.74
N GLU A 164 -18.50 -15.76 -16.43
CA GLU A 164 -19.64 -16.45 -15.85
C GLU A 164 -19.66 -16.41 -14.31
N ASP A 165 -20.87 -16.39 -13.74
CA ASP A 165 -21.13 -16.51 -12.31
C ASP A 165 -20.46 -15.43 -11.43
N MET A 166 -20.36 -14.19 -11.94
CA MET A 166 -19.71 -13.05 -11.27
C MET A 166 -20.34 -12.62 -9.93
N HIS A 167 -21.46 -13.21 -9.51
CA HIS A 167 -21.98 -13.09 -8.14
C HIS A 167 -21.04 -13.71 -7.10
N TRP A 168 -20.11 -14.59 -7.49
CA TRP A 168 -19.05 -15.11 -6.64
C TRP A 168 -17.70 -14.42 -6.81
N ALA A 169 -17.62 -13.35 -7.61
CA ALA A 169 -16.37 -12.63 -7.84
C ALA A 169 -15.86 -11.90 -6.58
N ASP A 170 -14.55 -11.94 -6.36
CA ASP A 170 -13.91 -11.14 -5.32
C ASP A 170 -13.94 -9.63 -5.66
N SER A 171 -13.76 -8.80 -4.63
CA SER A 171 -13.82 -7.35 -4.79
C SER A 171 -12.74 -6.78 -5.72
N ALA A 172 -11.58 -7.44 -5.85
CA ALA A 172 -10.53 -7.00 -6.75
C ALA A 172 -10.90 -7.31 -8.21
N SER A 173 -11.44 -8.50 -8.50
CA SER A 173 -12.03 -8.85 -9.81
C SER A 173 -13.13 -7.89 -10.22
N LEU A 174 -14.05 -7.53 -9.31
CA LEU A 174 -15.12 -6.59 -9.59
C LEU A 174 -14.60 -5.17 -9.87
N ALA A 175 -13.58 -4.73 -9.13
CA ALA A 175 -12.91 -3.46 -9.40
C ALA A 175 -12.20 -3.47 -10.77
N LEU A 176 -11.59 -4.59 -11.17
CA LEU A 176 -10.98 -4.74 -12.50
C LEU A 176 -12.04 -4.73 -13.60
N LEU A 177 -13.20 -5.39 -13.40
CA LEU A 177 -14.33 -5.32 -14.32
C LEU A 177 -14.81 -3.87 -14.51
N HIS A 178 -14.92 -3.09 -13.41
CA HIS A 178 -15.27 -1.68 -13.49
C HIS A 178 -14.24 -0.89 -14.31
N TYR A 179 -12.96 -1.09 -14.04
CA TYR A 179 -11.86 -0.44 -14.77
C TYR A 179 -11.88 -0.77 -16.26
N ILE A 180 -12.00 -2.05 -16.63
CA ILE A 180 -12.09 -2.50 -18.02
C ILE A 180 -13.30 -1.88 -18.70
N SER A 181 -14.48 -1.89 -18.06
CA SER A 181 -15.70 -1.32 -18.64
C SER A 181 -15.56 0.16 -19.02
N ARG A 182 -14.75 0.93 -18.28
CA ARG A 182 -14.39 2.32 -18.62
C ARG A 182 -13.42 2.40 -19.79
N ALA A 183 -12.43 1.51 -19.83
CA ALA A 183 -11.39 1.53 -20.86
C ALA A 183 -11.90 1.11 -22.24
N ILE A 184 -12.93 0.26 -22.32
CA ILE A 184 -13.38 -0.33 -23.59
C ILE A 184 -14.38 0.51 -24.39
N ILE A 185 -14.85 1.67 -23.90
CA ILE A 185 -15.96 2.43 -24.50
C ILE A 185 -15.77 2.69 -26.01
N ASN A 186 -14.53 2.94 -26.44
CA ASN A 186 -14.18 3.25 -27.84
C ASN A 186 -13.45 2.08 -28.54
N GLU A 187 -13.61 0.87 -28.03
CA GLU A 187 -12.82 -0.29 -28.43
C GLU A 187 -13.71 -1.41 -28.97
N LYS A 188 -13.12 -2.35 -29.70
CA LYS A 188 -13.87 -3.48 -30.29
C LYS A 188 -14.01 -4.64 -29.29
N ILE A 189 -14.43 -4.34 -28.06
CA ILE A 189 -14.57 -5.31 -26.96
C ILE A 189 -16.01 -5.39 -26.46
N LEU A 190 -16.57 -6.62 -26.42
CA LEU A 190 -17.81 -6.96 -25.75
C LEU A 190 -17.49 -7.76 -24.49
N VAL A 191 -17.85 -7.23 -23.31
CA VAL A 191 -17.72 -7.98 -22.04
C VAL A 191 -19.10 -8.52 -21.67
N LEU A 192 -19.25 -9.85 -21.61
CA LEU A 192 -20.48 -10.52 -21.19
C LEU A 192 -20.34 -11.03 -19.77
N VAL A 193 -21.19 -10.56 -18.87
CA VAL A 193 -21.15 -10.93 -17.46
C VAL A 193 -22.44 -11.63 -17.06
N THR A 194 -22.37 -12.84 -16.51
CA THR A 194 -23.55 -13.53 -15.99
C THR A 194 -23.59 -13.52 -14.46
N PHE A 195 -24.77 -13.34 -13.87
CA PHE A 195 -24.94 -13.45 -12.41
C PHE A 195 -26.35 -13.90 -12.02
N ARG A 196 -26.51 -14.37 -10.78
CA ARG A 196 -27.79 -14.80 -10.19
C ARG A 196 -28.38 -13.67 -9.35
N SER A 197 -29.60 -13.26 -9.66
CA SER A 197 -30.25 -12.10 -9.01
C SER A 197 -30.62 -12.35 -7.54
N GLU A 198 -30.93 -13.59 -7.17
CA GLU A 198 -31.37 -14.01 -5.85
C GLU A 198 -30.22 -14.11 -4.83
N GLU A 199 -28.97 -14.18 -5.29
CA GLU A 199 -27.76 -14.21 -4.44
C GLU A 199 -27.30 -12.80 -4.03
N LEU A 200 -27.91 -11.75 -4.59
CA LEU A 200 -27.50 -10.35 -4.38
C LEU A 200 -28.19 -9.67 -3.18
N GLY A 201 -28.57 -10.46 -2.18
CA GLY A 201 -29.18 -10.00 -0.95
C GLY A 201 -28.26 -9.12 -0.11
N ARG A 202 -28.82 -8.56 0.98
CA ARG A 202 -28.01 -7.92 2.02
C ARG A 202 -27.35 -8.98 2.89
N ASP A 203 -26.10 -8.74 3.28
CA ASP A 203 -25.41 -9.61 4.24
C ASP A 203 -26.01 -9.48 5.66
N ILE A 204 -25.50 -10.29 6.60
CA ILE A 204 -25.96 -10.35 8.00
C ILE A 204 -25.76 -9.00 8.72
N GLU A 205 -24.86 -8.15 8.22
CA GLU A 205 -24.56 -6.80 8.72
C GLU A 205 -25.31 -5.70 7.96
N GLY A 206 -26.20 -6.07 7.02
CA GLY A 206 -27.03 -5.15 6.24
C GLY A 206 -26.33 -4.48 5.06
N ARG A 207 -25.10 -4.89 4.71
CA ARG A 207 -24.33 -4.39 3.56
C ARG A 207 -24.86 -4.96 2.25
N LEU A 208 -24.74 -4.19 1.17
CA LEU A 208 -25.08 -4.64 -0.17
C LEU A 208 -23.97 -5.56 -0.71
N HIS A 209 -24.35 -6.49 -1.58
CA HIS A 209 -23.39 -7.36 -2.26
C HIS A 209 -22.43 -6.53 -3.14
N PRO A 210 -21.10 -6.78 -3.15
CA PRO A 210 -20.13 -5.98 -3.91
C PRO A 210 -20.42 -5.85 -5.41
N LEU A 211 -21.00 -6.90 -6.03
CA LEU A 211 -21.44 -6.85 -7.42
C LEU A 211 -22.57 -5.82 -7.63
N VAL A 212 -23.50 -5.66 -6.68
CA VAL A 212 -24.57 -4.66 -6.75
C VAL A 212 -23.99 -3.25 -6.71
N GLU A 213 -22.98 -3.03 -5.87
CA GLU A 213 -22.26 -1.75 -5.83
C GLU A 213 -21.57 -1.47 -7.17
N THR A 214 -20.91 -2.47 -7.75
CA THR A 214 -20.22 -2.36 -9.05
C THR A 214 -21.20 -2.06 -10.19
N VAL A 215 -22.33 -2.77 -10.25
CA VAL A 215 -23.39 -2.51 -11.25
C VAL A 215 -23.98 -1.11 -11.07
N ASN A 216 -24.22 -0.66 -9.83
CA ASN A 216 -24.70 0.69 -9.57
C ASN A 216 -23.69 1.77 -10.02
N LEU A 217 -22.39 1.55 -9.79
CA LEU A 217 -21.32 2.45 -10.27
C LEU A 217 -21.30 2.53 -11.79
N LEU A 218 -21.28 1.37 -12.46
CA LEU A 218 -21.32 1.29 -13.93
C LEU A 218 -22.58 1.95 -14.50
N GLY A 219 -23.71 1.88 -13.79
CA GLY A 219 -24.98 2.45 -14.22
C GLY A 219 -25.01 3.96 -14.16
N ARG A 220 -24.42 4.55 -13.10
CA ARG A 220 -24.23 6.00 -13.00
C ARG A 220 -23.34 6.54 -14.11
N GLU A 221 -22.39 5.74 -14.58
CA GLU A 221 -21.45 6.09 -15.64
C GLU A 221 -21.96 5.73 -17.05
N GLY A 222 -23.11 5.05 -17.17
CA GLY A 222 -23.69 4.65 -18.45
C GLY A 222 -22.88 3.58 -19.21
N LEU A 223 -22.16 2.72 -18.49
CA LEU A 223 -21.15 1.80 -19.05
C LEU A 223 -21.64 0.37 -19.28
N TYR A 224 -22.93 0.08 -19.05
CA TYR A 224 -23.47 -1.25 -19.25
C TYR A 224 -24.88 -1.27 -19.83
N SER A 225 -25.25 -2.44 -20.39
CA SER A 225 -26.63 -2.83 -20.67
C SER A 225 -26.98 -4.09 -19.87
N GLU A 226 -28.20 -4.21 -19.36
CA GLU A 226 -28.66 -5.41 -18.65
C GLU A 226 -29.77 -6.11 -19.42
N ILE A 227 -29.62 -7.43 -19.55
CA ILE A 227 -30.61 -8.35 -20.10
C ILE A 227 -31.08 -9.23 -18.94
N GLN A 228 -32.26 -8.93 -18.42
CA GLN A 228 -32.86 -9.70 -17.34
C GLN A 228 -33.71 -10.85 -17.91
N LEU A 229 -33.32 -12.09 -17.58
CA LEU A 229 -34.05 -13.28 -18.00
C LEU A 229 -35.20 -13.59 -17.06
N SER A 230 -36.43 -13.37 -17.53
CA SER A 230 -37.67 -13.79 -16.87
C SER A 230 -37.98 -15.27 -17.09
N ASN A 231 -38.85 -15.86 -16.29
CA ASN A 231 -39.34 -17.22 -16.54
C ASN A 231 -40.18 -17.29 -17.84
N LEU A 232 -40.22 -18.47 -18.47
CA LEU A 232 -40.95 -18.69 -19.72
C LEU A 232 -42.46 -18.60 -19.52
N ASP A 233 -43.14 -18.05 -20.52
CA ASP A 233 -44.59 -18.03 -20.60
C ASP A 233 -45.14 -19.40 -21.05
N GLN A 234 -46.48 -19.53 -21.12
CA GLN A 234 -47.11 -20.78 -21.54
C GLN A 234 -46.72 -21.22 -22.96
N ASN A 235 -46.39 -20.28 -23.84
CA ASN A 235 -45.96 -20.59 -25.21
C ASN A 235 -44.56 -21.21 -25.19
N GLY A 236 -43.60 -20.59 -24.47
CA GLY A 236 -42.26 -21.14 -24.28
C GLY A 236 -42.29 -22.51 -23.60
N ILE A 237 -43.12 -22.69 -22.57
CA ILE A 237 -43.32 -24.00 -21.90
C ILE A 237 -43.81 -25.05 -22.90
N ARG A 238 -44.78 -24.69 -23.75
CA ARG A 238 -45.31 -25.59 -24.78
C ARG A 238 -44.23 -25.97 -25.77
N GLU A 239 -43.48 -25.02 -26.30
CA GLU A 239 -42.43 -25.30 -27.29
C GLU A 239 -41.32 -26.19 -26.73
N ILE A 240 -40.90 -26.01 -25.46
CA ILE A 240 -39.99 -26.95 -24.79
C ILE A 240 -40.60 -28.34 -24.74
N ALA A 241 -41.85 -28.47 -24.28
CA ALA A 241 -42.52 -29.76 -24.17
C ALA A 241 -42.65 -30.48 -25.52
N GLU A 242 -43.04 -29.76 -26.56
CA GLU A 242 -43.22 -30.32 -27.90
C GLU A 242 -41.88 -30.72 -28.54
N SER A 243 -40.83 -29.92 -28.35
CA SER A 243 -39.49 -30.23 -28.87
C SER A 243 -38.88 -31.48 -28.22
N MET A 244 -39.01 -31.62 -26.90
CA MET A 244 -38.46 -32.77 -26.17
C MET A 244 -39.23 -34.05 -26.44
N LEU A 245 -40.56 -33.97 -26.59
CA LEU A 245 -41.44 -35.13 -26.70
C LEU A 245 -41.75 -35.56 -28.14
N GLY A 246 -41.47 -34.71 -29.14
CA GLY A 246 -41.68 -35.03 -30.56
C GLY A 246 -43.16 -35.11 -30.98
N GLY A 247 -44.03 -34.29 -30.37
CA GLY A 247 -45.46 -34.22 -30.67
C GLY A 247 -46.15 -33.03 -29.99
N LYS A 248 -47.40 -32.72 -30.34
CA LYS A 248 -48.13 -31.56 -29.80
C LYS A 248 -48.51 -31.75 -28.33
N ALA A 249 -48.21 -30.80 -27.46
CA ALA A 249 -48.53 -30.87 -26.04
C ALA A 249 -49.94 -30.33 -25.80
N ASN A 250 -50.80 -31.09 -25.11
CA ASN A 250 -52.15 -30.61 -24.83
C ASN A 250 -52.14 -29.49 -23.76
N GLN A 251 -53.21 -28.68 -23.74
CA GLN A 251 -53.33 -27.55 -22.82
C GLN A 251 -53.18 -27.95 -21.35
N LYS A 252 -53.75 -29.10 -20.94
CA LYS A 252 -53.66 -29.59 -19.56
C LYS A 252 -52.21 -29.92 -19.13
N LEU A 253 -51.42 -30.49 -20.03
CA LEU A 253 -49.99 -30.75 -19.78
C LEU A 253 -49.25 -29.42 -19.64
N VAL A 254 -49.47 -28.45 -20.53
CA VAL A 254 -48.85 -27.13 -20.47
C VAL A 254 -49.22 -26.38 -19.18
N GLU A 255 -50.49 -26.39 -18.78
CA GLU A 255 -50.96 -25.79 -17.52
C GLU A 255 -50.33 -26.45 -16.29
N LYS A 256 -50.19 -27.78 -16.32
CA LYS A 256 -49.52 -28.52 -15.25
C LYS A 256 -48.03 -28.18 -15.20
N LEU A 257 -47.34 -28.15 -16.34
CA LEU A 257 -45.94 -27.73 -16.43
C LEU A 257 -45.78 -26.29 -15.91
N ALA A 258 -46.64 -25.35 -16.33
CA ALA A 258 -46.61 -23.95 -15.88
C ALA A 258 -46.80 -23.82 -14.38
N LYS A 259 -47.78 -24.55 -13.81
CA LYS A 259 -48.06 -24.51 -12.37
C LYS A 259 -46.90 -25.05 -11.53
N GLU A 260 -46.28 -26.15 -11.95
CA GLU A 260 -45.24 -26.83 -11.16
C GLU A 260 -43.84 -26.24 -11.38
N SER A 261 -43.55 -25.69 -12.56
CA SER A 261 -42.23 -25.09 -12.88
C SER A 261 -42.16 -23.58 -12.64
N GLN A 262 -43.32 -22.91 -12.50
CA GLN A 262 -43.44 -21.45 -12.54
C GLN A 262 -42.73 -20.81 -13.76
N GLY A 263 -42.59 -21.58 -14.85
CA GLY A 263 -41.94 -21.16 -16.09
C GLY A 263 -40.42 -21.25 -16.12
N ASN A 264 -39.76 -21.75 -15.07
CA ASN A 264 -38.30 -21.89 -15.08
C ASN A 264 -37.88 -23.03 -16.05
N PRO A 265 -37.05 -22.74 -17.09
CA PRO A 265 -36.64 -23.72 -18.10
C PRO A 265 -36.07 -25.02 -17.53
N LEU A 266 -35.23 -24.91 -16.49
CA LEU A 266 -34.62 -26.07 -15.85
C LEU A 266 -35.68 -27.00 -15.25
N PHE A 267 -36.71 -26.46 -14.60
CA PHE A 267 -37.78 -27.27 -13.99
C PHE A 267 -38.73 -27.85 -15.02
N ILE A 268 -38.98 -27.15 -16.14
CA ILE A 268 -39.80 -27.67 -17.23
C ILE A 268 -39.14 -28.92 -17.83
N VAL A 269 -37.86 -28.80 -18.21
CA VAL A 269 -37.07 -29.90 -18.80
C VAL A 269 -37.03 -31.09 -17.85
N GLU A 270 -36.79 -30.82 -16.57
CA GLU A 270 -36.67 -31.86 -15.56
C GLU A 270 -38.00 -32.55 -15.26
N PHE A 271 -39.10 -31.79 -15.22
CA PHE A 271 -40.42 -32.37 -15.01
C PHE A 271 -40.87 -33.22 -16.21
N LEU A 272 -40.53 -32.81 -17.43
CA LEU A 272 -40.77 -33.62 -18.64
C LEU A 272 -39.98 -34.93 -18.64
N ARG A 273 -38.70 -34.91 -18.22
CA ARG A 273 -37.88 -36.12 -18.03
C ARG A 273 -38.53 -37.08 -17.05
N MET A 274 -38.93 -36.57 -15.88
CA MET A 274 -39.60 -37.37 -14.86
C MET A 274 -40.92 -37.99 -15.35
N LEU A 275 -41.73 -37.23 -16.11
CA LEU A 275 -42.98 -37.74 -16.67
C LEU A 275 -42.77 -38.84 -17.72
N SER A 276 -41.69 -38.75 -18.51
CA SER A 276 -41.30 -39.75 -19.50
C SER A 276 -40.80 -41.04 -18.83
N GLU A 277 -39.90 -40.92 -17.83
CA GLU A 277 -39.32 -42.06 -17.10
C GLU A 277 -40.38 -42.91 -16.39
N HIS A 278 -41.42 -42.29 -15.84
CA HIS A 278 -42.50 -43.02 -15.15
C HIS A 278 -43.62 -43.51 -16.08
N GLY A 279 -43.54 -43.28 -17.40
CA GLY A 279 -44.57 -43.71 -18.35
C GLY A 279 -45.90 -42.97 -18.18
N ASN A 280 -45.84 -41.75 -17.64
CA ASN A 280 -47.01 -40.92 -17.30
C ASN A 280 -47.46 -40.03 -18.46
N LEU A 281 -46.85 -40.19 -19.63
CA LEU A 281 -47.22 -39.52 -20.88
C LEU A 281 -47.83 -40.54 -21.84
N ILE A 282 -49.04 -40.22 -22.30
CA ILE A 282 -49.76 -41.00 -23.31
C ILE A 282 -50.00 -40.12 -24.54
N ARG A 283 -49.86 -40.72 -25.72
CA ARG A 283 -50.24 -40.07 -26.98
C ARG A 283 -51.69 -40.42 -27.30
N LYS A 284 -52.57 -39.43 -27.41
CA LYS A 284 -53.98 -39.59 -27.80
C LYS A 284 -54.36 -38.51 -28.82
N ASN A 285 -54.95 -38.92 -29.95
CA ASN A 285 -55.37 -38.00 -31.03
C ASN A 285 -54.24 -37.05 -31.47
N ASP A 286 -53.02 -37.58 -31.62
CA ASP A 286 -51.82 -36.82 -32.00
C ASP A 286 -51.38 -35.72 -31.01
N GLN A 287 -51.95 -35.73 -29.80
CA GLN A 287 -51.54 -34.89 -28.69
C GLN A 287 -50.98 -35.72 -27.54
N LEU A 288 -49.95 -35.18 -26.89
CA LEU A 288 -49.34 -35.73 -25.70
C LEU A 288 -50.06 -35.18 -24.47
N GLN A 289 -50.43 -36.08 -23.57
CA GLN A 289 -51.18 -35.75 -22.36
C GLN A 289 -50.79 -36.64 -21.18
N LEU A 290 -51.13 -36.20 -19.97
CA LEU A 290 -50.88 -36.93 -18.73
C LEU A 290 -51.77 -38.18 -18.61
N SER A 291 -51.18 -39.30 -18.19
CA SER A 291 -51.87 -40.54 -17.86
C SER A 291 -52.34 -40.53 -16.38
N GLY A 292 -53.45 -39.84 -16.10
CA GLY A 292 -54.11 -39.80 -14.78
C GLY A 292 -53.91 -38.50 -13.98
N GLU A 293 -54.80 -38.24 -13.01
CA GLU A 293 -54.84 -36.98 -12.22
C GLU A 293 -54.00 -37.00 -10.93
N LYS A 294 -53.66 -38.18 -10.40
CA LYS A 294 -52.91 -38.32 -9.13
C LYS A 294 -51.41 -38.44 -9.37
N LEU A 295 -50.79 -37.34 -9.80
CA LEU A 295 -49.35 -37.12 -9.67
C LEU A 295 -49.14 -35.97 -8.69
N GLY A 296 -48.90 -36.34 -7.43
CA GLY A 296 -48.39 -35.42 -6.41
C GLY A 296 -46.95 -35.06 -6.76
N MET A 297 -46.78 -33.88 -7.35
CA MET A 297 -45.47 -33.31 -7.61
C MET A 297 -45.00 -32.51 -6.41
N PRO A 298 -43.69 -32.54 -6.14
CA PRO A 298 -43.13 -31.75 -5.09
C PRO A 298 -42.89 -30.32 -5.61
N SER A 299 -43.38 -29.36 -4.83
CA SER A 299 -43.46 -27.92 -5.02
C SER A 299 -42.16 -27.12 -5.30
N LYS A 300 -40.95 -27.69 -5.20
CA LYS A 300 -39.68 -26.93 -5.32
C LYS A 300 -38.54 -27.71 -6.01
N VAL A 301 -37.64 -26.99 -6.67
CA VAL A 301 -36.31 -27.45 -7.20
C VAL A 301 -35.58 -28.38 -6.24
N LYS A 302 -35.60 -27.98 -4.97
CA LYS A 302 -35.01 -28.73 -3.87
C LYS A 302 -35.55 -30.14 -3.85
N GLU A 303 -36.85 -30.34 -4.02
CA GLU A 303 -37.46 -31.66 -3.88
C GLU A 303 -37.22 -32.58 -5.08
N VAL A 304 -37.01 -32.02 -6.28
CA VAL A 304 -36.57 -32.78 -7.46
C VAL A 304 -35.12 -33.23 -7.31
N ILE A 305 -34.25 -32.32 -6.83
CA ILE A 305 -32.87 -32.66 -6.47
C ILE A 305 -32.85 -33.68 -5.31
N MET A 306 -33.73 -33.52 -4.32
CA MET A 306 -33.86 -34.44 -3.18
C MET A 306 -34.32 -35.83 -3.62
N ARG A 307 -35.24 -35.96 -4.57
CA ARG A 307 -35.63 -37.28 -5.10
C ARG A 307 -34.46 -37.99 -5.78
N ARG A 308 -33.66 -37.29 -6.59
CA ARG A 308 -32.45 -37.86 -7.21
C ARG A 308 -31.43 -38.29 -6.16
N ILE A 309 -31.28 -37.46 -5.12
CA ILE A 309 -30.47 -37.73 -3.94
C ILE A 309 -30.98 -38.96 -3.16
N GLU A 310 -32.29 -39.10 -2.95
CA GLU A 310 -32.92 -40.18 -2.17
C GLU A 310 -32.74 -41.55 -2.84
N THR A 311 -32.58 -41.58 -4.17
CA THR A 311 -32.25 -42.82 -4.89
C THR A 311 -30.78 -43.23 -4.74
N LEU A 312 -29.91 -42.40 -4.17
CA LEU A 312 -28.49 -42.72 -3.99
C LEU A 312 -28.33 -43.85 -3.00
N ARG A 313 -27.47 -44.81 -3.35
CA ARG A 313 -27.01 -45.78 -2.36
C ARG A 313 -26.25 -45.05 -1.24
N PRO A 314 -26.21 -45.59 0.00
CA PRO A 314 -25.55 -44.92 1.12
C PRO A 314 -24.07 -44.58 0.87
N ASP A 315 -23.36 -45.41 0.12
CA ASP A 315 -21.97 -45.18 -0.31
C ASP A 315 -21.85 -44.00 -1.30
N GLN A 316 -22.73 -43.95 -2.30
CA GLN A 316 -22.80 -42.85 -3.27
C GLN A 316 -23.16 -41.52 -2.59
N ARG A 317 -24.12 -41.53 -1.67
CA ARG A 317 -24.53 -40.34 -0.92
C ARG A 317 -23.37 -39.78 -0.11
N ARG A 318 -22.64 -40.64 0.60
CA ARG A 318 -21.51 -40.24 1.44
C ARG A 318 -20.34 -39.65 0.63
N VAL A 319 -20.07 -40.19 -0.56
CA VAL A 319 -19.08 -39.63 -1.49
C VAL A 319 -19.48 -38.23 -1.94
N LEU A 320 -20.75 -38.02 -2.31
CA LEU A 320 -21.25 -36.71 -2.74
C LEU A 320 -21.36 -35.70 -1.59
N ASP A 321 -21.63 -36.14 -0.36
CA ASP A 321 -21.62 -35.27 0.82
C ASP A 321 -20.23 -34.67 1.04
N VAL A 322 -19.18 -35.50 1.03
CA VAL A 322 -17.79 -35.03 1.16
C VAL A 322 -17.38 -34.16 -0.03
N ALA A 323 -17.72 -34.57 -1.26
CA ALA A 323 -17.47 -33.75 -2.44
C ALA A 323 -18.13 -32.36 -2.34
N SER A 324 -19.35 -32.29 -1.81
CA SER A 324 -20.06 -31.02 -1.63
C SER A 324 -19.41 -30.09 -0.62
N VAL A 325 -18.74 -30.66 0.40
CA VAL A 325 -17.94 -29.96 1.40
C VAL A 325 -16.66 -29.40 0.79
N ILE A 326 -15.99 -30.15 -0.09
CA ILE A 326 -14.76 -29.72 -0.78
C ILE A 326 -15.05 -28.52 -1.69
N GLY A 327 -15.99 -28.65 -2.64
CA GLY A 327 -16.13 -27.64 -3.68
C GLY A 327 -17.01 -28.08 -4.84
N GLU A 328 -17.28 -27.16 -5.77
CA GLU A 328 -18.00 -27.48 -7.02
C GLU A 328 -17.17 -28.37 -7.95
N LYS A 329 -15.85 -28.18 -7.92
CA LYS A 329 -14.83 -29.02 -8.55
C LYS A 329 -14.02 -29.70 -7.44
N PHE A 330 -13.82 -31.01 -7.53
CA PHE A 330 -13.12 -31.78 -6.51
C PHE A 330 -12.28 -32.91 -7.11
N SER A 331 -11.16 -33.22 -6.44
CA SER A 331 -10.31 -34.36 -6.77
C SER A 331 -10.86 -35.64 -6.12
N PRO A 332 -10.88 -36.78 -6.84
CA PRO A 332 -11.23 -38.07 -6.25
C PRO A 332 -10.25 -38.48 -5.13
N ASP A 333 -8.99 -38.05 -5.19
CA ASP A 333 -7.96 -38.36 -4.18
C ASP A 333 -8.29 -37.69 -2.85
N LEU A 334 -8.76 -36.44 -2.88
CA LEU A 334 -9.15 -35.71 -1.68
C LEU A 334 -10.39 -36.34 -1.02
N VAL A 335 -11.35 -36.80 -1.82
CA VAL A 335 -12.53 -37.53 -1.32
C VAL A 335 -12.14 -38.88 -0.74
N ALA A 336 -11.27 -39.63 -1.40
CA ALA A 336 -10.77 -40.92 -0.92
C ALA A 336 -10.03 -40.78 0.42
N GLY A 337 -9.14 -39.79 0.51
CA GLY A 337 -8.45 -39.47 1.75
C GLY A 337 -9.41 -39.09 2.87
N ALA A 338 -10.38 -38.21 2.61
CA ALA A 338 -11.30 -37.72 3.63
C ALA A 338 -12.25 -38.83 4.15
N LEU A 339 -12.57 -39.81 3.29
CA LEU A 339 -13.35 -40.99 3.66
C LEU A 339 -12.49 -42.16 4.17
N SER A 340 -11.16 -42.06 4.13
CA SER A 340 -10.23 -43.15 4.44
C SER A 340 -10.53 -44.42 3.64
N LYS A 341 -10.81 -44.26 2.35
CA LYS A 341 -11.13 -45.34 1.39
C LYS A 341 -10.07 -45.45 0.30
N ASP A 342 -10.06 -46.60 -0.38
CA ASP A 342 -9.20 -46.80 -1.54
C ASP A 342 -9.63 -45.90 -2.71
N ARG A 343 -8.64 -45.38 -3.45
CA ARG A 343 -8.88 -44.47 -4.58
C ARG A 343 -9.71 -45.14 -5.69
N LEU A 344 -9.45 -46.40 -6.01
CA LEU A 344 -10.19 -47.12 -7.05
C LEU A 344 -11.65 -47.32 -6.64
N GLU A 345 -11.91 -47.60 -5.36
CA GLU A 345 -13.28 -47.72 -4.83
C GLU A 345 -14.07 -46.41 -5.03
N ILE A 346 -13.45 -45.25 -4.75
CA ILE A 346 -14.09 -43.94 -4.97
C ILE A 346 -14.35 -43.68 -6.45
N LEU A 347 -13.38 -43.99 -7.32
CA LEU A 347 -13.54 -43.85 -8.77
C LEU A 347 -14.66 -44.73 -9.32
N GLU A 348 -14.81 -45.96 -8.85
CA GLU A 348 -15.92 -46.84 -9.22
C GLU A 348 -17.28 -46.27 -8.80
N ILE A 349 -17.37 -45.74 -7.57
CA ILE A 349 -18.59 -45.08 -7.06
C ILE A 349 -18.94 -43.84 -7.90
N LEU A 350 -17.96 -42.98 -8.18
CA LEU A 350 -18.13 -41.78 -8.99
C LEU A 350 -18.54 -42.12 -10.43
N ASN A 351 -17.92 -43.14 -11.04
CA ASN A 351 -18.31 -43.64 -12.37
C ASN A 351 -19.75 -44.17 -12.39
N GLY A 352 -20.17 -44.84 -11.32
CA GLY A 352 -21.55 -45.26 -11.13
C GLY A 352 -22.52 -44.07 -11.10
N ILE A 353 -22.17 -42.99 -10.40
CA ILE A 353 -22.98 -41.75 -10.34
C ILE A 353 -23.03 -41.05 -11.69
N LEU A 354 -21.89 -40.92 -12.38
CA LEU A 354 -21.78 -40.33 -13.73
C LEU A 354 -22.75 -41.00 -14.72
N LYS A 355 -22.73 -42.33 -14.79
CA LYS A 355 -23.51 -43.10 -15.78
C LYS A 355 -25.00 -43.14 -15.52
N SER A 356 -25.44 -43.01 -14.26
CA SER A 356 -26.82 -43.34 -13.87
C SER A 356 -27.67 -42.15 -13.43
N LYS A 357 -27.10 -40.98 -13.12
CA LYS A 357 -27.84 -39.92 -12.42
C LYS A 357 -27.65 -38.48 -12.91
N SER A 358 -26.76 -38.23 -13.88
CA SER A 358 -26.46 -36.88 -14.39
C SER A 358 -26.27 -35.85 -13.26
N LEU A 359 -25.51 -36.22 -12.21
CA LEU A 359 -25.21 -35.36 -11.06
C LEU A 359 -23.80 -34.76 -11.14
N LEU A 360 -22.91 -35.41 -11.89
CA LEU A 360 -21.52 -35.04 -12.04
C LEU A 360 -21.15 -35.04 -13.53
N ARG A 361 -20.09 -34.31 -13.86
CA ARG A 361 -19.34 -34.37 -15.12
C ARG A 361 -17.84 -34.47 -14.83
N VAL A 362 -17.06 -34.88 -15.82
CA VAL A 362 -15.60 -34.98 -15.71
C VAL A 362 -14.96 -33.86 -16.52
N GLU A 363 -14.04 -33.16 -15.90
CA GLU A 363 -13.18 -32.14 -16.52
C GLU A 363 -11.73 -32.48 -16.22
N GLU A 364 -11.00 -32.96 -17.23
CA GLU A 364 -9.64 -33.49 -17.09
C GLU A 364 -9.56 -34.58 -16.00
N ASP A 365 -8.80 -34.34 -14.93
CA ASP A 365 -8.62 -35.25 -13.79
C ASP A 365 -9.58 -34.97 -12.61
N PHE A 366 -10.49 -34.00 -12.78
CA PHE A 366 -11.42 -33.57 -11.72
C PHE A 366 -12.86 -33.96 -12.03
N TYR A 367 -13.64 -34.08 -10.95
CA TYR A 367 -15.09 -34.21 -11.02
C TYR A 367 -15.72 -32.87 -10.67
N VAL A 368 -16.74 -32.49 -11.44
CA VAL A 368 -17.48 -31.25 -11.26
C VAL A 368 -18.95 -31.59 -11.09
N PHE A 369 -19.64 -30.94 -10.17
CA PHE A 369 -21.10 -31.06 -10.09
C PHE A 369 -21.71 -30.54 -11.39
N ASP A 370 -22.58 -31.33 -12.01
CA ASP A 370 -23.19 -30.95 -13.31
C ASP A 370 -23.95 -29.61 -13.22
N HIS A 371 -24.41 -29.28 -12.01
CA HIS A 371 -24.97 -27.99 -11.67
C HIS A 371 -24.63 -27.63 -10.21
N GLY A 372 -24.13 -26.40 -9.95
CA GLY A 372 -23.81 -25.94 -8.59
C GLY A 372 -24.94 -26.05 -7.56
N LYS A 373 -26.21 -26.08 -8.01
CA LYS A 373 -27.36 -26.28 -7.11
C LYS A 373 -27.42 -27.68 -6.50
N PHE A 374 -26.87 -28.70 -7.17
CA PHE A 374 -26.75 -30.04 -6.59
C PHE A 374 -25.82 -30.02 -5.40
N ARG A 375 -24.65 -29.37 -5.52
CA ARG A 375 -23.72 -29.17 -4.41
C ARG A 375 -24.38 -28.44 -3.26
N GLU A 376 -25.03 -27.30 -3.53
CA GLU A 376 -25.68 -26.51 -2.47
C GLU A 376 -26.72 -27.33 -1.71
N VAL A 377 -27.62 -28.03 -2.41
CA VAL A 377 -28.65 -28.87 -1.76
C VAL A 377 -28.02 -30.02 -0.99
N LEU A 378 -27.05 -30.72 -1.59
CA LEU A 378 -26.30 -31.78 -0.91
C LEU A 378 -25.68 -31.26 0.39
N TYR A 379 -24.91 -30.18 0.30
CA TYR A 379 -24.23 -29.55 1.41
C TYR A 379 -25.23 -29.12 2.49
N HIS A 380 -26.30 -28.41 2.15
CA HIS A 380 -27.26 -27.92 3.14
C HIS A 380 -27.99 -29.04 3.90
N GLU A 381 -28.22 -30.19 3.27
CA GLU A 381 -28.87 -31.35 3.89
C GLU A 381 -27.95 -32.16 4.82
N ILE A 382 -26.63 -31.96 4.75
CA ILE A 382 -25.72 -32.61 5.72
C ILE A 382 -26.00 -32.03 7.11
N SER A 383 -26.20 -32.91 8.09
CA SER A 383 -26.40 -32.51 9.47
C SER A 383 -25.17 -31.74 10.00
N SER A 384 -25.36 -30.77 10.88
CA SER A 384 -24.26 -29.95 11.41
C SER A 384 -23.11 -30.77 12.04
N PRO A 385 -23.35 -31.89 12.76
CA PRO A 385 -22.27 -32.76 13.23
C PRO A 385 -21.47 -33.42 12.10
N LEU A 386 -22.15 -33.92 11.05
CA LEU A 386 -21.49 -34.54 9.91
C LEU A 386 -20.73 -33.52 9.07
N LYS A 387 -21.28 -32.31 8.87
CA LYS A 387 -20.57 -31.20 8.22
C LYS A 387 -19.24 -30.94 8.90
N ARG A 388 -19.26 -30.80 10.23
CA ARG A 388 -18.03 -30.57 11.01
C ARG A 388 -17.01 -31.68 10.80
N GLY A 389 -17.44 -32.94 10.91
CA GLY A 389 -16.57 -34.10 10.69
C GLY A 389 -16.00 -34.16 9.26
N TYR A 390 -16.80 -33.85 8.24
CA TYR A 390 -16.32 -33.81 6.85
C TYR A 390 -15.36 -32.65 6.59
N HIS A 391 -15.64 -31.46 7.11
CA HIS A 391 -14.70 -30.34 7.01
C HIS A 391 -13.37 -30.66 7.70
N GLU A 392 -13.40 -31.31 8.88
CA GLU A 392 -12.19 -31.75 9.57
C GLU A 392 -11.41 -32.78 8.75
N ALA A 393 -12.08 -33.81 8.24
CA ALA A 393 -11.44 -34.85 7.44
C ALA A 393 -10.85 -34.33 6.12
N VAL A 394 -11.53 -33.38 5.47
CA VAL A 394 -11.01 -32.71 4.26
C VAL A 394 -9.78 -31.88 4.61
N ALA A 395 -9.84 -31.07 5.67
CA ALA A 395 -8.72 -30.23 6.09
C ALA A 395 -7.48 -31.07 6.46
N GLU A 396 -7.67 -32.20 7.14
CA GLU A 396 -6.58 -33.11 7.49
C GLU A 396 -5.92 -33.73 6.28
N GLN A 397 -6.65 -33.95 5.19
CA GLN A 397 -6.07 -34.48 3.97
C GLN A 397 -5.33 -33.43 3.15
N ILE A 398 -5.88 -32.22 3.04
CA ILE A 398 -5.16 -31.08 2.45
C ILE A 398 -3.83 -30.91 3.21
N GLU A 399 -3.87 -30.90 4.55
CA GLU A 399 -2.68 -30.78 5.41
C GLU A 399 -1.68 -31.95 5.25
N LYS A 400 -2.11 -33.14 4.80
CA LYS A 400 -1.22 -34.30 4.57
C LYS A 400 -0.57 -34.27 3.19
N VAL A 401 -1.35 -33.98 2.14
CA VAL A 401 -0.88 -33.98 0.76
C VAL A 401 0.13 -32.86 0.54
N ASP A 402 -0.13 -31.67 1.09
CA ASP A 402 0.65 -30.47 0.80
C ASP A 402 1.94 -30.35 1.61
N LYS A 403 2.19 -31.21 2.61
CA LYS A 403 3.49 -31.29 3.31
C LYS A 403 4.67 -31.60 2.38
N ASN A 404 4.39 -32.16 1.21
CA ASN A 404 5.38 -32.47 0.18
C ASN A 404 5.39 -31.45 -0.98
N SER A 405 4.56 -30.40 -0.92
CA SER A 405 4.48 -29.33 -1.92
C SER A 405 5.12 -28.03 -1.40
N GLU A 406 5.59 -27.18 -2.30
CA GLU A 406 6.17 -25.87 -1.93
C GLU A 406 5.11 -24.83 -1.51
N GLU A 407 3.83 -25.01 -1.85
CA GLU A 407 2.74 -24.06 -1.53
C GLU A 407 1.60 -24.73 -0.74
N ILE A 408 1.48 -24.37 0.55
CA ILE A 408 0.36 -24.84 1.41
C ILE A 408 -0.83 -23.88 1.24
N PRO A 409 -2.05 -24.36 0.92
CA PRO A 409 -3.23 -23.51 0.74
C PRO A 409 -3.82 -23.09 2.09
N PHE A 410 -3.17 -22.12 2.77
CA PHE A 410 -3.54 -21.73 4.13
C PHE A 410 -4.98 -21.21 4.25
N SER A 411 -5.49 -20.53 3.22
CA SER A 411 -6.88 -20.03 3.22
C SER A 411 -7.91 -21.17 3.24
N ASP A 412 -7.68 -22.24 2.48
CA ASP A 412 -8.61 -23.38 2.43
C ASP A 412 -8.57 -24.17 3.74
N LEU A 413 -7.38 -24.39 4.29
CA LEU A 413 -7.20 -24.99 5.61
C LEU A 413 -7.90 -24.16 6.69
N ALA A 414 -7.75 -22.83 6.66
CA ALA A 414 -8.46 -21.94 7.58
C ALA A 414 -9.97 -22.13 7.44
N TYR A 415 -10.52 -22.04 6.23
CA TYR A 415 -11.95 -22.23 5.97
C TYR A 415 -12.48 -23.56 6.51
N HIS A 416 -11.84 -24.68 6.17
CA HIS A 416 -12.32 -25.99 6.59
C HIS A 416 -12.20 -26.20 8.11
N TYR A 417 -11.10 -25.80 8.76
CA TYR A 417 -11.00 -25.94 10.22
C TYR A 417 -11.98 -25.03 10.98
N ILE A 418 -12.31 -23.86 10.40
CA ILE A 418 -13.36 -22.98 10.92
C ILE A 418 -14.72 -23.68 10.88
N GLN A 419 -15.09 -24.23 9.72
CA GLN A 419 -16.36 -24.93 9.57
C GLN A 419 -16.42 -26.22 10.40
N ALA A 420 -15.28 -26.87 10.65
CA ALA A 420 -15.15 -28.00 11.57
C ALA A 420 -15.34 -27.59 13.05
N GLY A 421 -15.11 -26.33 13.39
CA GLY A 421 -15.08 -25.85 14.78
C GLY A 421 -13.80 -26.22 15.53
N ASN A 422 -12.73 -26.61 14.82
CA ASN A 422 -11.44 -26.92 15.41
C ASN A 422 -10.70 -25.60 15.70
N LYS A 423 -10.82 -25.12 16.94
CA LYS A 423 -10.34 -23.79 17.35
C LYS A 423 -8.83 -23.61 17.17
N GLU A 424 -8.03 -24.58 17.57
CA GLU A 424 -6.56 -24.51 17.53
C GLU A 424 -6.07 -24.38 16.08
N LYS A 425 -6.51 -25.27 15.19
CA LYS A 425 -6.11 -25.23 13.78
C LYS A 425 -6.73 -24.03 13.03
N SER A 426 -7.93 -23.59 13.42
CA SER A 426 -8.53 -22.36 12.87
C SER A 426 -7.65 -21.13 13.13
N VAL A 427 -7.12 -20.99 14.36
CA VAL A 427 -6.20 -19.91 14.74
C VAL A 427 -4.92 -19.99 13.92
N LYS A 428 -4.27 -21.17 13.89
CA LYS A 428 -3.03 -21.41 13.17
C LYS A 428 -3.14 -21.03 11.69
N TYR A 429 -4.14 -21.58 11.00
CA TYR A 429 -4.27 -21.41 9.55
C TYR A 429 -4.84 -20.05 9.15
N SER A 430 -5.71 -19.43 9.96
CA SER A 430 -6.17 -18.06 9.68
C SER A 430 -5.04 -17.04 9.82
N LEU A 431 -4.13 -17.25 10.78
CA LEU A 431 -2.94 -16.42 10.94
C LEU A 431 -2.01 -16.55 9.75
N ALA A 432 -1.72 -17.80 9.33
CA ALA A 432 -0.89 -18.08 8.16
C ALA A 432 -1.50 -17.51 6.87
N ALA A 433 -2.81 -17.68 6.65
CA ALA A 433 -3.53 -17.13 5.51
C ALA A 433 -3.48 -15.60 5.47
N GLY A 434 -3.66 -14.94 6.62
CA GLY A 434 -3.52 -13.49 6.73
C GLY A 434 -2.10 -13.00 6.41
N GLN A 435 -1.08 -13.70 6.89
CA GLN A 435 0.33 -13.37 6.62
C GLN A 435 0.72 -13.62 5.16
N GLU A 436 0.26 -14.72 4.57
CA GLU A 436 0.46 -15.04 3.16
C GLU A 436 -0.25 -14.01 2.27
N ALA A 437 -1.49 -13.65 2.61
CA ALA A 437 -2.22 -12.60 1.90
C ALA A 437 -1.50 -11.25 1.99
N LEU A 438 -0.92 -10.89 3.15
CA LEU A 438 -0.05 -9.71 3.25
C LEU A 438 1.19 -9.80 2.37
N ALA A 439 1.88 -10.95 2.39
CA ALA A 439 3.10 -11.17 1.62
C ALA A 439 2.86 -11.12 0.10
N ARG A 440 1.68 -11.58 -0.34
CA ARG A 440 1.18 -11.49 -1.73
C ARG A 440 0.41 -10.19 -2.01
N PHE A 441 0.47 -9.21 -1.12
CA PHE A 441 -0.20 -7.91 -1.24
C PHE A 441 -1.73 -7.95 -1.42
N SER A 442 -2.36 -9.09 -1.12
CA SER A 442 -3.81 -9.29 -1.11
C SER A 442 -4.43 -8.75 0.17
N ASN A 443 -4.30 -7.44 0.40
CA ASN A 443 -4.56 -6.83 1.71
C ASN A 443 -6.04 -6.85 2.13
N MET A 444 -6.99 -6.89 1.20
CA MET A 444 -8.41 -7.08 1.53
C MET A 444 -8.69 -8.49 2.07
N GLU A 445 -8.04 -9.52 1.52
CA GLU A 445 -8.09 -10.88 2.07
C GLU A 445 -7.38 -10.95 3.43
N ALA A 446 -6.22 -10.30 3.56
CA ALA A 446 -5.54 -10.18 4.85
C ALA A 446 -6.45 -9.54 5.92
N ILE A 447 -7.17 -8.45 5.58
CA ILE A 447 -8.15 -7.82 6.47
C ILE A 447 -9.24 -8.81 6.89
N LYS A 448 -9.79 -9.60 5.96
CA LYS A 448 -10.81 -10.62 6.27
C LYS A 448 -10.27 -11.67 7.24
N HIS A 449 -9.12 -12.27 6.93
CA HIS A 449 -8.50 -13.31 7.76
C HIS A 449 -8.13 -12.79 9.15
N PHE A 450 -7.49 -11.62 9.26
CA PHE A 450 -7.11 -11.08 10.57
C PHE A 450 -8.30 -10.62 11.40
N LYS A 451 -9.32 -9.98 10.79
CA LYS A 451 -10.56 -9.65 11.51
C LYS A 451 -11.20 -10.89 12.09
N TYR A 452 -11.35 -11.92 11.26
CA TYR A 452 -11.94 -13.17 11.69
C TYR A 452 -11.12 -13.83 12.81
N LEU A 453 -9.79 -13.91 12.65
CA LEU A 453 -8.89 -14.42 13.66
C LEU A 453 -9.03 -13.67 15.00
N LEU A 454 -9.14 -12.35 14.98
CA LEU A 454 -9.36 -11.55 16.19
C LEU A 454 -10.68 -11.91 16.90
N THR A 455 -11.76 -12.18 16.16
CA THR A 455 -13.04 -12.66 16.76
C THR A 455 -12.93 -14.06 17.38
N LEU A 456 -12.03 -14.91 16.87
CA LEU A 456 -11.76 -16.22 17.46
C LEU A 456 -10.93 -16.11 18.73
N ILE A 457 -9.89 -15.28 18.70
CA ILE A 457 -8.98 -15.05 19.82
C ILE A 457 -9.72 -14.45 21.03
N GLU A 458 -10.72 -13.59 20.82
CA GLU A 458 -11.56 -13.07 21.91
C GLU A 458 -12.29 -14.17 22.72
N LYS A 459 -12.43 -15.38 22.17
CA LYS A 459 -13.13 -16.52 22.80
C LYS A 459 -12.17 -17.58 23.34
N ILE A 460 -10.85 -17.37 23.26
CA ILE A 460 -9.83 -18.35 23.63
C ILE A 460 -8.75 -17.65 24.45
N ASP A 461 -8.58 -18.06 25.70
CA ASP A 461 -7.53 -17.54 26.57
C ASP A 461 -6.14 -18.02 26.13
N GLY A 462 -5.10 -17.22 26.39
CA GLY A 462 -3.69 -17.59 26.17
C GLY A 462 -3.08 -17.25 24.80
N LEU A 463 -3.83 -16.62 23.87
CA LEU A 463 -3.38 -16.30 22.50
C LEU A 463 -2.86 -14.87 22.33
N ALA A 464 -2.10 -14.36 23.31
CA ALA A 464 -1.64 -12.96 23.32
C ALA A 464 -0.65 -12.64 22.18
N ALA A 465 0.19 -13.62 21.81
CA ALA A 465 1.17 -13.48 20.73
C ALA A 465 0.48 -13.41 19.36
N GLU A 466 -0.44 -14.35 19.09
CA GLU A 466 -1.25 -14.40 17.88
C GLU A 466 -2.12 -13.14 17.76
N LYS A 467 -2.69 -12.65 18.87
CA LYS A 467 -3.43 -11.37 18.89
C LYS A 467 -2.55 -10.22 18.42
N SER A 468 -1.31 -10.16 18.91
CA SER A 468 -0.37 -9.10 18.55
C SER A 468 0.00 -9.18 17.07
N ILE A 469 0.30 -10.36 16.55
CA ILE A 469 0.60 -10.57 15.13
C ILE A 469 -0.61 -10.22 14.25
N ALA A 470 -1.82 -10.63 14.65
CA ALA A 470 -3.05 -10.37 13.89
C ALA A 470 -3.42 -8.87 13.88
N LEU A 471 -3.29 -8.18 15.01
CA LEU A 471 -3.50 -6.73 15.07
C LEU A 471 -2.44 -5.99 14.25
N GLU A 472 -1.18 -6.40 14.34
CA GLU A 472 -0.10 -5.80 13.54
C GLU A 472 -0.38 -5.98 12.05
N GLY A 473 -0.68 -7.21 11.61
CA GLY A 473 -1.01 -7.50 10.22
C GLY A 473 -2.28 -6.80 9.72
N LEU A 474 -3.31 -6.68 10.56
CA LEU A 474 -4.54 -5.94 10.23
C LEU A 474 -4.27 -4.44 10.09
N GLY A 475 -3.48 -3.87 11.00
CA GLY A 475 -3.09 -2.46 10.95
C GLY A 475 -2.26 -2.17 9.71
N ASP A 476 -1.34 -3.06 9.37
CA ASP A 476 -0.52 -2.99 8.16
C ASP A 476 -1.39 -3.08 6.90
N ALA A 477 -2.37 -3.99 6.87
CA ALA A 477 -3.30 -4.11 5.75
C ALA A 477 -4.22 -2.89 5.58
N TYR A 478 -4.69 -2.30 6.68
CA TYR A 478 -5.45 -1.05 6.64
C TYR A 478 -4.58 0.12 6.17
N TYR A 479 -3.36 0.23 6.68
CA TYR A 479 -2.41 1.26 6.27
C TYR A 479 -2.13 1.17 4.77
N ALA A 480 -1.92 -0.05 4.28
CA ALA A 480 -1.65 -0.34 2.88
C ALA A 480 -2.84 -0.05 1.95
N ASN A 481 -4.07 -0.03 2.45
CA ASN A 481 -5.28 0.39 1.72
C ASN A 481 -5.65 1.87 1.98
N CYS A 482 -4.71 2.67 2.49
CA CYS A 482 -4.93 4.09 2.85
C CYS A 482 -6.08 4.30 3.86
N MET A 483 -6.51 3.26 4.58
CA MET A 483 -7.51 3.32 5.64
C MET A 483 -6.86 3.80 6.95
N PHE A 484 -6.18 4.96 6.92
CA PHE A 484 -5.36 5.47 8.01
C PHE A 484 -6.10 5.60 9.36
N PRO A 485 -7.39 6.00 9.44
CA PRO A 485 -8.11 5.99 10.70
C PRO A 485 -8.28 4.59 11.30
N ALA A 486 -8.55 3.59 10.46
CA ALA A 486 -8.68 2.20 10.91
C ALA A 486 -7.31 1.64 11.32
N ALA A 487 -6.27 1.91 10.53
CA ALA A 487 -4.89 1.54 10.86
C ALA A 487 -4.45 2.12 12.21
N LEU A 488 -4.65 3.42 12.42
CA LEU A 488 -4.33 4.12 13.67
C LEU A 488 -5.02 3.43 14.86
N LYS A 489 -6.34 3.22 14.78
CA LYS A 489 -7.10 2.56 15.85
C LYS A 489 -6.59 1.14 16.14
N THR A 490 -6.25 0.38 15.10
CA THR A 490 -5.71 -0.97 15.25
C THR A 490 -4.32 -0.97 15.89
N PHE A 491 -3.45 -0.02 15.52
CA PHE A 491 -2.13 0.12 16.16
C PHE A 491 -2.23 0.63 17.61
N GLU A 492 -3.21 1.47 17.94
CA GLU A 492 -3.49 1.85 19.34
C GLU A 492 -3.93 0.64 20.18
N GLU A 493 -4.71 -0.27 19.60
CA GLU A 493 -5.07 -1.54 20.26
C GLU A 493 -3.83 -2.45 20.41
N LEU A 494 -3.00 -2.56 19.39
CA LEU A 494 -1.73 -3.30 19.45
C LEU A 494 -0.79 -2.76 20.53
N ALA A 495 -0.77 -1.44 20.75
CA ALA A 495 0.06 -0.78 21.76
C ALA A 495 -0.32 -1.15 23.22
N LYS A 496 -1.42 -1.88 23.42
CA LYS A 496 -1.79 -2.47 24.72
C LYS A 496 -1.09 -3.80 25.01
N SER A 497 -0.41 -4.40 24.04
CA SER A 497 0.38 -5.65 24.19
C SER A 497 1.37 -5.54 25.34
N GLU A 498 1.54 -6.56 26.19
CA GLU A 498 2.48 -6.49 27.32
C GLU A 498 3.96 -6.46 26.89
N ILE A 499 4.26 -6.86 25.66
CA ILE A 499 5.62 -6.95 25.11
C ILE A 499 6.09 -5.55 24.70
N VAL A 500 7.12 -5.04 25.39
CA VAL A 500 7.66 -3.68 25.20
C VAL A 500 8.06 -3.39 23.74
N ALA A 501 8.75 -4.33 23.08
CA ALA A 501 9.16 -4.18 21.68
C ALA A 501 7.94 -4.04 20.74
N VAL A 502 6.86 -4.78 21.01
CA VAL A 502 5.60 -4.69 20.24
C VAL A 502 4.93 -3.34 20.49
N LYS A 503 4.87 -2.86 21.75
CA LYS A 503 4.33 -1.53 22.08
C LYS A 503 5.05 -0.41 21.32
N LEU A 504 6.38 -0.42 21.33
CA LEU A 504 7.20 0.58 20.64
C LEU A 504 6.93 0.59 19.13
N ARG A 505 6.93 -0.60 18.52
CA ARG A 505 6.62 -0.76 17.10
C ARG A 505 5.19 -0.30 16.78
N ALA A 506 4.22 -0.61 17.63
CA ALA A 506 2.83 -0.18 17.49
C ALA A 506 2.70 1.35 17.53
N TYR A 507 3.32 2.01 18.53
CA TYR A 507 3.33 3.48 18.59
C TYR A 507 3.99 4.10 17.37
N ARG A 508 5.11 3.53 16.89
CA ARG A 508 5.77 4.01 15.68
C ARG A 508 4.86 3.91 14.46
N LYS A 509 4.21 2.75 14.23
CA LYS A 509 3.26 2.56 13.13
C LYS A 509 2.01 3.45 13.26
N ALA A 510 1.53 3.68 14.48
CA ALA A 510 0.46 4.64 14.76
C ALA A 510 0.87 6.08 14.38
N MET A 511 2.10 6.51 14.69
CA MET A 511 2.63 7.81 14.25
C MET A 511 2.70 7.90 12.72
N ASP A 512 3.10 6.82 12.05
CA ASP A 512 3.16 6.77 10.58
C ASP A 512 1.76 6.91 9.97
N ALA A 513 0.71 6.29 10.55
CA ALA A 513 -0.67 6.50 10.14
C ALA A 513 -1.18 7.92 10.44
N ALA A 514 -0.86 8.45 11.63
CA ALA A 514 -1.27 9.79 12.07
C ALA A 514 -0.64 10.92 11.23
N TRP A 515 0.54 10.70 10.66
CA TRP A 515 1.16 11.62 9.71
C TRP A 515 0.26 11.88 8.49
N PHE A 516 -0.31 10.82 7.89
CA PHE A 516 -1.20 10.95 6.73
C PHE A 516 -2.57 11.53 7.10
N LEU A 517 -2.94 11.50 8.39
CA LEU A 517 -4.10 12.20 8.93
C LEU A 517 -3.81 13.67 9.25
N GLU A 518 -2.60 14.15 9.00
CA GLU A 518 -2.13 15.51 9.28
C GLU A 518 -2.38 15.96 10.73
N ASN A 519 -2.31 15.02 11.69
CA ASN A 519 -2.61 15.30 13.09
C ASN A 519 -1.35 15.23 13.98
N PRO A 520 -0.62 16.36 14.14
CA PRO A 520 0.62 16.37 14.92
C PRO A 520 0.39 16.13 16.41
N PHE A 521 -0.79 16.43 16.95
CA PHE A 521 -1.10 16.21 18.36
C PHE A 521 -1.15 14.71 18.69
N ILE A 522 -1.78 13.91 17.83
CA ILE A 522 -1.78 12.45 17.97
C ILE A 522 -0.35 11.93 17.85
N MET A 523 0.44 12.42 16.89
CA MET A 523 1.84 12.01 16.76
C MET A 523 2.64 12.29 18.03
N LEU A 524 2.57 13.52 18.57
CA LEU A 524 3.26 13.90 19.80
C LEU A 524 2.79 13.07 21.01
N GLN A 525 1.49 12.79 21.12
CA GLN A 525 0.97 11.90 22.16
C GLN A 525 1.53 10.48 22.06
N MET A 526 1.67 9.94 20.85
CA MET A 526 2.28 8.62 20.66
C MET A 526 3.77 8.65 20.97
N VAL A 527 4.47 9.74 20.66
CA VAL A 527 5.89 9.93 21.04
C VAL A 527 6.04 9.90 22.55
N ASP A 528 5.25 10.68 23.29
CA ASP A 528 5.31 10.71 24.77
C ASP A 528 5.03 9.34 25.40
N LYS A 529 4.17 8.53 24.76
CA LYS A 529 3.91 7.14 25.19
C LYS A 529 5.09 6.22 24.85
N ALA A 530 5.66 6.34 23.67
CA ALA A 530 6.78 5.52 23.21
C ALA A 530 8.06 5.79 24.03
N GLU A 531 8.37 7.05 24.34
CA GLU A 531 9.58 7.46 25.07
C GLU A 531 9.69 6.88 26.49
N LYS A 532 8.58 6.38 27.06
CA LYS A 532 8.61 5.66 28.34
C LYS A 532 9.29 4.28 28.26
N TYR A 533 9.55 3.79 27.06
CA TYR A 533 9.97 2.41 26.80
C TYR A 533 11.24 2.30 25.95
N VAL A 534 11.75 3.42 25.40
CA VAL A 534 12.82 3.44 24.38
C VAL A 534 14.21 3.00 24.87
N ASP A 535 14.44 2.88 26.18
CA ASP A 535 15.74 2.46 26.71
C ASP A 535 16.03 0.96 26.51
N SER A 536 15.04 0.19 26.04
CA SER A 536 15.17 -1.25 25.78
C SER A 536 15.81 -1.61 24.43
N ASP A 537 15.79 -0.70 23.44
CA ASP A 537 16.31 -0.93 22.09
C ASP A 537 16.76 0.39 21.46
N ARG A 538 18.07 0.51 21.18
CA ARG A 538 18.67 1.74 20.64
C ARG A 538 18.17 2.05 19.22
N LEU A 539 18.00 1.05 18.36
CA LEU A 539 17.53 1.27 17.00
C LEU A 539 16.05 1.69 16.98
N GLU A 540 15.20 1.07 17.80
CA GLU A 540 13.82 1.51 17.95
C GLU A 540 13.74 2.92 18.55
N ARG A 541 14.61 3.26 19.52
CA ARG A 541 14.75 4.65 20.00
C ARG A 541 15.06 5.60 18.85
N ALA A 542 16.00 5.26 17.97
CA ALA A 542 16.33 6.08 16.81
C ALA A 542 15.10 6.29 15.90
N ARG A 543 14.30 5.25 15.66
CA ARG A 543 13.08 5.32 14.83
C ARG A 543 11.99 6.18 15.48
N VAL A 544 11.79 6.08 16.80
CA VAL A 544 10.86 6.94 17.55
C VAL A 544 11.32 8.41 17.50
N LEU A 545 12.61 8.68 17.73
CA LEU A 545 13.18 10.04 17.64
C LEU A 545 13.01 10.64 16.23
N ARG A 546 13.14 9.83 15.18
CA ARG A 546 12.86 10.26 13.81
C ARG A 546 11.41 10.69 13.64
N ASN A 547 10.44 9.95 14.20
CA ASN A 547 9.03 10.33 14.16
C ASN A 547 8.70 11.52 15.07
N LYS A 548 9.40 11.67 16.20
CA LYS A 548 9.36 12.88 17.04
C LYS A 548 9.79 14.12 16.26
N GLY A 549 10.88 14.02 15.51
CA GLY A 549 11.33 15.11 14.65
C GLY A 549 10.29 15.50 13.58
N ARG A 550 9.63 14.52 12.97
CA ARG A 550 8.51 14.75 12.03
C ARG A 550 7.31 15.45 12.70
N ALA A 551 6.96 15.04 13.92
CA ALA A 551 5.87 15.66 14.66
C ALA A 551 6.17 17.13 14.99
N TYR A 552 7.41 17.42 15.43
CA TYR A 552 7.86 18.79 15.67
C TYR A 552 7.90 19.64 14.39
N PHE A 553 8.33 19.05 13.27
CA PHE A 553 8.29 19.72 11.97
C PHE A 553 6.87 20.17 11.61
N MET A 554 5.84 19.33 11.82
CA MET A 554 4.46 19.68 11.50
C MET A 554 3.90 20.83 12.34
N VAL A 555 4.35 20.99 13.59
CA VAL A 555 3.96 22.12 14.45
C VAL A 555 4.84 23.36 14.25
N GLY A 556 5.86 23.27 13.39
CA GLY A 556 6.79 24.37 13.09
C GLY A 556 7.95 24.54 14.08
N ASP A 557 8.16 23.62 15.02
CA ASP A 557 9.29 23.66 15.95
C ASP A 557 10.54 23.03 15.29
N HIS A 558 11.19 23.80 14.45
CA HIS A 558 12.32 23.34 13.64
C HIS A 558 13.59 23.01 14.44
N GLU A 559 13.79 23.64 15.59
CA GLU A 559 14.95 23.39 16.45
C GLU A 559 14.78 22.06 17.17
N ALA A 560 13.61 21.81 17.77
CA ALA A 560 13.30 20.53 18.38
C ALA A 560 13.26 19.40 17.34
N ALA A 561 12.76 19.67 16.14
CA ALA A 561 12.78 18.73 15.03
C ALA A 561 14.20 18.32 14.64
N LEU A 562 15.10 19.30 14.44
CA LEU A 562 16.48 19.03 14.07
C LEU A 562 17.20 18.23 15.15
N LYS A 563 17.04 18.63 16.42
CA LYS A 563 17.67 17.93 17.56
C LYS A 563 17.27 16.45 17.63
N ALA A 564 15.98 16.17 17.45
CA ALA A 564 15.49 14.78 17.46
C ALA A 564 16.02 13.97 16.27
N HIS A 565 16.09 14.58 15.08
CA HIS A 565 16.68 13.94 13.90
C HIS A 565 18.20 13.70 14.04
N GLU A 566 18.95 14.64 14.60
CA GLU A 566 20.39 14.48 14.86
C GLU A 566 20.68 13.36 15.87
N GLU A 567 19.86 13.24 16.92
CA GLU A 567 19.99 12.15 17.89
C GLU A 567 19.67 10.79 17.25
N SER A 568 18.64 10.72 16.41
CA SER A 568 18.32 9.54 15.60
C SER A 568 19.48 9.15 14.67
N LEU A 569 20.03 10.12 13.92
CA LEU A 569 21.16 9.95 13.02
C LEU A 569 22.40 9.43 13.75
N LYS A 570 22.69 9.99 14.94
CA LYS A 570 23.80 9.53 15.77
C LYS A 570 23.65 8.05 16.12
N ILE A 571 22.48 7.62 16.60
CA ILE A 571 22.26 6.23 16.99
C ILE A 571 22.36 5.29 15.77
N SER A 572 21.68 5.61 14.67
CA SER A 572 21.73 4.78 13.44
C SER A 572 23.16 4.60 12.91
N ARG A 573 23.99 5.64 13.06
CA ARG A 573 25.42 5.60 12.70
C ARG A 573 26.25 4.74 13.65
N GLU A 574 26.05 4.86 14.96
CA GLU A 574 26.78 4.07 15.96
C GLU A 574 26.51 2.57 15.84
N GLU A 575 25.26 2.20 15.53
CA GLU A 575 24.79 0.82 15.37
C GLU A 575 25.06 0.23 13.96
N TYR A 576 25.54 1.05 13.01
CA TYR A 576 25.80 0.66 11.61
C TYR A 576 24.57 0.04 10.89
N SER A 577 23.35 0.48 11.23
CA SER A 577 22.14 0.09 10.48
C SER A 577 22.02 0.98 9.24
N LEU A 578 22.46 0.50 8.08
CA LEU A 578 22.43 1.28 6.83
C LEU A 578 21.02 1.74 6.46
N GLN A 579 20.00 0.90 6.72
CA GLN A 579 18.61 1.24 6.48
C GLN A 579 18.16 2.40 7.38
N ASP A 580 18.40 2.32 8.69
CA ASP A 580 18.02 3.40 9.61
C ASP A 580 18.85 4.67 9.36
N LEU A 581 20.12 4.51 8.99
CA LEU A 581 21.03 5.60 8.64
C LEU A 581 20.52 6.39 7.44
N ALA A 582 20.13 5.71 6.35
CA ALA A 582 19.57 6.36 5.16
C ALA A 582 18.33 7.21 5.49
N HIS A 583 17.40 6.64 6.27
CA HIS A 583 16.20 7.36 6.72
C HIS A 583 16.54 8.56 7.62
N SER A 584 17.49 8.41 8.55
CA SER A 584 17.89 9.48 9.47
C SER A 584 18.67 10.59 8.77
N LEU A 585 19.50 10.26 7.78
CA LEU A 585 20.19 11.22 6.91
C LEU A 585 19.19 12.05 6.09
N ALA A 586 18.20 11.39 5.45
CA ALA A 586 17.20 12.08 4.66
C ALA A 586 16.40 13.10 5.49
N LYS A 587 16.03 12.75 6.73
CA LYS A 587 15.26 13.63 7.62
C LYS A 587 16.10 14.73 8.25
N THR A 588 17.29 14.41 8.77
CA THR A 588 18.22 15.43 9.30
C THR A 588 18.61 16.43 8.22
N GLY A 589 18.97 15.95 7.03
CA GLY A 589 19.40 16.79 5.93
C GLY A 589 18.29 17.72 5.44
N SER A 590 17.07 17.18 5.27
CA SER A 590 15.88 17.99 4.95
C SER A 590 15.64 19.06 6.00
N GLN A 591 15.73 18.70 7.29
CA GLN A 591 15.48 19.62 8.39
C GLN A 591 16.52 20.75 8.45
N ARG A 592 17.81 20.45 8.22
CA ARG A 592 18.89 21.45 8.12
C ARG A 592 18.62 22.48 7.03
N VAL A 593 18.22 22.02 5.85
CA VAL A 593 17.88 22.89 4.72
C VAL A 593 16.66 23.75 5.06
N VAL A 594 15.62 23.16 5.65
CA VAL A 594 14.39 23.86 6.07
C VAL A 594 14.65 24.97 7.08
N CYS A 595 15.49 24.73 8.09
CA CYS A 595 15.81 25.72 9.12
C CYS A 595 16.94 26.68 8.71
N GLY A 596 17.50 26.51 7.50
CA GLY A 596 18.63 27.30 7.02
C GLY A 596 19.93 27.08 7.79
N GLN A 597 20.01 26.05 8.63
CA GLN A 597 21.22 25.70 9.38
C GLN A 597 22.07 24.75 8.54
N ASP A 598 23.18 25.25 8.00
CA ASP A 598 24.15 24.45 7.24
C ASP A 598 23.52 23.75 6.02
N ILE A 599 22.94 24.55 5.11
CA ILE A 599 22.23 24.12 3.90
C ILE A 599 23.07 23.11 3.09
N LYS A 600 24.36 23.41 2.93
CA LYS A 600 25.32 22.59 2.20
C LYS A 600 25.45 21.21 2.81
N LYS A 601 25.66 21.11 4.12
CA LYS A 601 25.69 19.83 4.82
C LYS A 601 24.36 19.08 4.70
N GLY A 602 23.23 19.77 4.82
CA GLY A 602 21.91 19.17 4.69
C GLY A 602 21.65 18.54 3.32
N LEU A 603 22.04 19.21 2.24
CA LEU A 603 21.98 18.64 0.89
C LEU A 603 22.93 17.44 0.72
N GLY A 604 24.11 17.49 1.33
CA GLY A 604 25.04 16.37 1.37
C GLY A 604 24.45 15.14 2.06
N GLU A 605 23.81 15.33 3.22
CA GLU A 605 23.11 14.26 3.96
C GLU A 605 21.97 13.65 3.13
N ILE A 606 21.16 14.47 2.43
CA ILE A 606 20.10 13.98 1.53
C ILE A 606 20.70 13.14 0.39
N GLN A 607 21.76 13.61 -0.25
CA GLN A 607 22.37 12.92 -1.39
C GLN A 607 22.99 11.56 -0.96
N ARG A 608 23.60 11.47 0.24
CA ARG A 608 24.04 10.18 0.83
C ARG A 608 22.86 9.25 1.07
N ALA A 609 21.76 9.77 1.62
CA ALA A 609 20.56 8.97 1.83
C ALA A 609 20.05 8.36 0.52
N LEU A 610 20.02 9.14 -0.57
CA LEU A 610 19.62 8.66 -1.90
C LEU A 610 20.54 7.55 -2.43
N SER A 611 21.85 7.71 -2.25
CA SER A 611 22.83 6.69 -2.62
C SER A 611 22.63 5.40 -1.81
N LEU A 612 22.38 5.52 -0.50
CA LEU A 612 22.11 4.36 0.36
C LEU A 612 20.79 3.67 -0.01
N PHE A 613 19.72 4.42 -0.27
CA PHE A 613 18.46 3.83 -0.74
C PHE A 613 18.65 3.09 -2.07
N GLN A 614 19.47 3.60 -2.98
CA GLN A 614 19.80 2.90 -4.22
C GLN A 614 20.57 1.60 -3.95
N GLU A 615 21.58 1.64 -3.09
CA GLU A 615 22.39 0.47 -2.72
C GLU A 615 21.54 -0.62 -2.05
N LEU A 616 20.59 -0.22 -1.20
CA LEU A 616 19.67 -1.12 -0.51
C LEU A 616 18.52 -1.61 -1.40
N GLY A 617 18.42 -1.15 -2.65
CA GLY A 617 17.28 -1.45 -3.51
C GLY A 617 15.95 -0.83 -3.05
N ASP A 618 15.98 0.15 -2.14
CA ASP A 618 14.80 0.87 -1.65
C ASP A 618 14.41 2.01 -2.62
N ILE A 619 13.91 1.60 -3.79
CA ILE A 619 13.61 2.53 -4.88
C ILE A 619 12.51 3.53 -4.49
N ARG A 620 11.60 3.16 -3.59
CA ARG A 620 10.54 4.03 -3.09
C ARG A 620 11.09 5.18 -2.25
N ASN A 621 11.88 4.89 -1.22
CA ASN A 621 12.45 5.97 -0.40
C ASN A 621 13.47 6.80 -1.17
N LYS A 622 14.15 6.21 -2.17
CA LYS A 622 14.92 6.97 -3.16
C LYS A 622 14.04 7.97 -3.92
N LEU A 623 12.89 7.55 -4.45
CA LEU A 623 11.94 8.42 -5.15
C LEU A 623 11.43 9.55 -4.25
N ILE A 624 11.00 9.22 -3.03
CA ILE A 624 10.54 10.18 -2.02
C ILE A 624 11.64 11.18 -1.67
N GLY A 625 12.85 10.71 -1.38
CA GLY A 625 13.99 11.57 -1.08
C GLY A 625 14.36 12.49 -2.24
N THR A 626 14.28 11.99 -3.47
CA THR A 626 14.57 12.77 -4.69
C THR A 626 13.54 13.88 -4.87
N THR A 627 12.27 13.58 -4.58
CA THR A 627 11.19 14.58 -4.58
C THR A 627 11.44 15.69 -3.58
N TYR A 628 11.84 15.37 -2.35
CA TYR A 628 12.20 16.39 -1.34
C TYR A 628 13.44 17.19 -1.76
N ARG A 629 14.48 16.54 -2.30
CA ARG A 629 15.67 17.23 -2.82
C ARG A 629 15.30 18.21 -3.93
N ASN A 630 14.46 17.82 -4.87
CA ASN A 630 14.05 18.65 -6.00
C ASN A 630 13.23 19.87 -5.55
N LYS A 631 12.42 19.75 -4.48
CA LYS A 631 11.78 20.91 -3.83
C LYS A 631 12.81 21.93 -3.35
N PHE A 632 13.91 21.48 -2.74
CA PHE A 632 15.00 22.36 -2.33
C PHE A 632 15.76 22.95 -3.52
N PHE A 633 16.06 22.15 -4.54
CA PHE A 633 16.71 22.63 -5.77
C PHE A 633 15.89 23.72 -6.46
N ASN A 634 14.56 23.58 -6.53
CA ASN A 634 13.67 24.61 -7.07
C ASN A 634 13.79 25.91 -6.25
N CYS A 635 13.78 25.82 -4.92
CA CYS A 635 13.97 26.98 -4.05
C CYS A 635 15.32 27.68 -4.29
N PHE A 636 16.39 26.94 -4.56
CA PHE A 636 17.72 27.50 -4.82
C PHE A 636 17.95 27.91 -6.28
N GLY A 637 17.01 27.66 -7.19
CA GLY A 637 17.15 27.99 -8.62
C GLY A 637 18.02 27.01 -9.42
N LEU A 638 18.19 25.78 -8.94
CA LEU A 638 18.92 24.69 -9.61
C LEU A 638 18.00 23.94 -10.58
N LEU A 639 17.47 24.65 -11.58
CA LEU A 639 16.37 24.16 -12.43
C LEU A 639 16.82 23.10 -13.44
N GLN A 640 18.01 23.25 -14.03
CA GLN A 640 18.55 22.33 -15.04
C GLN A 640 18.78 20.92 -14.46
N GLU A 641 19.17 20.86 -13.19
CA GLU A 641 19.43 19.65 -12.43
C GLU A 641 18.14 18.87 -12.16
N ILE A 642 17.00 19.56 -12.03
CA ILE A 642 15.68 18.93 -11.88
C ILE A 642 15.23 18.37 -13.24
N GLU A 643 15.33 19.17 -14.31
CA GLU A 643 14.90 18.79 -15.66
C GLU A 643 15.65 17.55 -16.18
N ALA A 644 16.97 17.46 -15.93
CA ALA A 644 17.81 16.36 -16.39
C ALA A 644 17.38 14.99 -15.84
N GLU A 645 16.78 14.95 -14.66
CA GLU A 645 16.37 13.70 -13.99
C GLU A 645 14.87 13.42 -14.11
N PHE A 646 14.06 14.39 -14.54
CA PHE A 646 12.60 14.31 -14.45
C PHE A 646 11.99 13.10 -15.18
N ASN A 647 12.37 12.87 -16.44
CA ASN A 647 11.82 11.76 -17.23
C ASN A 647 12.16 10.40 -16.62
N ASN A 648 13.37 10.24 -16.07
CA ASN A 648 13.78 9.03 -15.38
C ASN A 648 12.95 8.81 -14.10
N ILE A 649 12.71 9.89 -13.35
CA ILE A 649 11.93 9.82 -12.12
C ILE A 649 10.46 9.49 -12.39
N LEU A 650 9.87 10.05 -13.45
CA LEU A 650 8.52 9.70 -13.90
C LEU A 650 8.41 8.21 -14.26
N ASP A 651 9.34 7.71 -15.09
CA ASP A 651 9.35 6.30 -15.51
C ASP A 651 9.49 5.36 -14.31
N ILE A 652 10.42 5.66 -13.40
CA ILE A 652 10.60 4.90 -12.16
C ILE A 652 9.34 4.94 -11.29
N GLY A 653 8.74 6.11 -11.09
CA GLY A 653 7.56 6.24 -10.24
C GLY A 653 6.33 5.58 -10.85
N GLU A 654 6.17 5.57 -12.18
CA GLU A 654 5.07 4.86 -12.86
C GLU A 654 5.28 3.33 -12.79
N LYS A 655 6.53 2.87 -12.91
CA LYS A 655 6.93 1.46 -12.70
C LYS A 655 6.83 0.97 -11.25
N ILE A 656 6.90 1.86 -10.28
CA ILE A 656 6.68 1.54 -8.86
C ILE A 656 5.27 1.94 -8.43
N GLY A 657 4.46 2.54 -9.31
CA GLY A 657 3.09 3.02 -9.08
C GLY A 657 2.88 3.83 -7.81
N ASP A 658 3.92 4.47 -7.25
CA ASP A 658 3.78 5.33 -6.07
C ASP A 658 3.16 6.65 -6.52
N PHE A 659 1.87 6.61 -6.81
CA PHE A 659 1.14 7.72 -7.42
C PHE A 659 1.09 8.96 -6.52
N HIS A 660 1.20 8.79 -5.19
CA HIS A 660 1.35 9.92 -4.27
C HIS A 660 2.67 10.66 -4.49
N SER A 661 3.79 9.94 -4.49
CA SER A 661 5.12 10.52 -4.71
C SER A 661 5.27 11.05 -6.13
N LEU A 662 4.68 10.37 -7.11
CA LEU A 662 4.57 10.85 -8.49
C LEU A 662 3.79 12.16 -8.60
N ALA A 663 2.62 12.26 -7.97
CA ALA A 663 1.83 13.49 -7.98
C ALA A 663 2.64 14.63 -7.37
N GLU A 664 3.32 14.40 -6.23
CA GLU A 664 4.17 15.41 -5.60
C GLU A 664 5.32 15.89 -6.49
N ILE A 665 6.01 15.00 -7.23
CA ILE A 665 7.08 15.42 -8.12
C ILE A 665 6.58 16.10 -9.40
N ILE A 666 5.45 15.65 -9.93
CA ILE A 666 4.77 16.29 -11.06
C ILE A 666 4.36 17.72 -10.67
N MET A 667 3.89 17.92 -9.45
CA MET A 667 3.56 19.25 -8.92
C MET A 667 4.80 20.15 -8.85
N VAL A 668 5.96 19.63 -8.40
CA VAL A 668 7.21 20.41 -8.41
C VAL A 668 7.60 20.85 -9.82
N MET A 669 7.42 19.98 -10.82
CA MET A 669 7.71 20.32 -12.21
C MET A 669 6.68 21.27 -12.81
N SER A 670 5.41 21.09 -12.49
CA SER A 670 4.37 22.01 -12.92
C SER A 670 4.63 23.43 -12.41
N GLU A 671 5.02 23.56 -11.14
CA GLU A 671 5.44 24.81 -10.54
C GLU A 671 6.66 25.43 -11.25
N LEU A 672 7.59 24.60 -11.74
CA LEU A 672 8.74 25.04 -12.53
C LEU A 672 8.32 25.61 -13.90
N PHE A 673 7.40 24.94 -14.59
CA PHE A 673 6.83 25.42 -15.85
C PHE A 673 5.99 26.70 -15.64
N GLU A 674 5.21 26.78 -14.55
CA GLU A 674 4.48 27.98 -14.13
C GLU A 674 5.45 29.17 -13.95
N GLN A 675 6.54 28.98 -13.20
CA GLN A 675 7.57 30.01 -12.98
C GLN A 675 8.26 30.48 -14.27
N SER A 676 8.28 29.64 -15.30
CA SER A 676 8.90 29.93 -16.61
C SER A 676 7.91 30.55 -17.61
N GLY A 677 6.63 30.69 -17.24
CA GLY A 677 5.55 31.20 -18.10
C GLY A 677 4.97 30.17 -19.07
N ASN A 678 5.41 28.91 -19.01
CA ASN A 678 4.95 27.80 -19.84
C ASN A 678 3.67 27.19 -19.23
N PHE A 679 2.60 27.97 -19.20
CA PHE A 679 1.38 27.60 -18.47
C PHE A 679 0.65 26.39 -19.07
N GLN A 680 0.76 26.13 -20.38
CA GLN A 680 0.07 25.00 -21.01
C GLN A 680 0.64 23.66 -20.53
N GLU A 681 1.96 23.55 -20.50
CA GLU A 681 2.69 22.39 -19.97
C GLU A 681 2.44 22.24 -18.46
N ALA A 682 2.43 23.34 -17.71
CA ALA A 682 2.11 23.33 -16.28
C ALA A 682 0.69 22.77 -16.03
N ILE A 683 -0.32 23.27 -16.74
CA ILE A 683 -1.71 22.79 -16.63
C ILE A 683 -1.79 21.30 -16.94
N ALA A 684 -1.15 20.84 -18.02
CA ALA A 684 -1.16 19.42 -18.39
C ALA A 684 -0.58 18.53 -17.30
N LEU A 685 0.55 18.95 -16.69
CA LEU A 685 1.17 18.24 -15.58
C LEU A 685 0.30 18.26 -14.32
N THR A 686 -0.25 19.41 -13.94
CA THR A 686 -1.10 19.50 -12.74
C THR A 686 -2.41 18.71 -12.90
N LEU A 687 -2.99 18.65 -14.10
CA LEU A 687 -4.13 17.76 -14.39
C LEU A 687 -3.75 16.27 -14.28
N LYS A 688 -2.55 15.89 -14.72
CA LYS A 688 -2.03 14.53 -14.53
C LYS A 688 -1.84 14.21 -13.04
N ALA A 689 -1.34 15.16 -12.25
CA ALA A 689 -1.25 15.01 -10.79
C ALA A 689 -2.65 14.89 -10.13
N LEU A 690 -3.66 15.62 -10.62
CA LEU A 690 -5.04 15.49 -10.17
C LEU A 690 -5.63 14.11 -10.49
N GLU A 691 -5.35 13.57 -11.68
CA GLU A 691 -5.77 12.23 -12.06
C GLU A 691 -5.18 11.19 -11.10
N TYR A 692 -3.88 11.28 -10.79
CA TYR A 692 -3.22 10.39 -9.84
C TYR A 692 -3.75 10.55 -8.41
N SER A 693 -3.97 11.78 -7.93
CA SER A 693 -4.56 12.02 -6.61
C SER A 693 -5.97 11.41 -6.49
N ARG A 694 -6.80 11.52 -7.53
CA ARG A 694 -8.16 10.97 -7.56
C ARG A 694 -8.20 9.44 -7.70
N LYS A 695 -7.26 8.83 -8.44
CA LYS A 695 -7.15 7.35 -8.51
C LYS A 695 -6.86 6.70 -7.15
N MET A 696 -6.31 7.47 -6.22
CA MET A 696 -5.85 6.98 -4.92
C MET A 696 -6.76 7.40 -3.76
N ASP A 697 -7.86 8.12 -4.01
CA ASP A 697 -8.68 8.80 -2.98
C ASP A 697 -7.82 9.67 -2.01
N ILE A 698 -6.74 10.26 -2.51
CA ILE A 698 -5.86 11.11 -1.69
C ILE A 698 -6.40 12.54 -1.72
N GLU A 699 -7.38 12.82 -0.87
CA GLU A 699 -7.99 14.15 -0.70
C GLU A 699 -6.98 15.22 -0.19
N THR A 700 -5.84 14.81 0.37
CA THR A 700 -4.87 15.73 1.00
C THR A 700 -4.06 16.55 0.01
N LEU A 701 -3.91 16.10 -1.25
CA LEU A 701 -3.18 16.83 -2.29
C LEU A 701 -4.05 17.83 -3.06
N GLU A 702 -5.38 17.63 -3.04
CA GLU A 702 -6.34 18.46 -3.78
C GLU A 702 -6.25 19.97 -3.46
N PRO A 703 -6.04 20.43 -2.21
CA PRO A 703 -5.89 21.86 -1.93
C PRO A 703 -4.76 22.50 -2.73
N ARG A 704 -3.60 21.83 -2.85
CA ARG A 704 -2.45 22.35 -3.59
C ARG A 704 -2.69 22.28 -5.09
N ILE A 705 -3.25 21.17 -5.58
CA ILE A 705 -3.56 20.97 -7.00
C ILE A 705 -4.56 22.01 -7.50
N PHE A 706 -5.67 22.23 -6.79
CA PHE A 706 -6.66 23.23 -7.16
C PHE A 706 -6.11 24.65 -7.09
N ALA A 707 -5.25 24.94 -6.10
CA ALA A 707 -4.57 26.22 -6.01
C ALA A 707 -3.64 26.47 -7.22
N GLU A 708 -2.85 25.48 -7.63
CA GLU A 708 -1.99 25.56 -8.83
C GLU A 708 -2.80 25.73 -10.11
N LEU A 709 -3.83 24.91 -10.35
CA LEU A 709 -4.68 25.05 -11.53
C LEU A 709 -5.35 26.42 -11.59
N ALA A 710 -5.86 26.93 -10.47
CA ALA A 710 -6.48 28.26 -10.41
C ALA A 710 -5.50 29.36 -10.84
N ARG A 711 -4.23 29.30 -10.40
CA ARG A 711 -3.19 30.25 -10.81
C ARG A 711 -2.80 30.09 -12.28
N GLN A 712 -2.61 28.87 -12.75
CA GLN A 712 -2.17 28.60 -14.11
C GLN A 712 -3.22 28.98 -15.16
N TYR A 713 -4.50 28.68 -14.90
CA TYR A 713 -5.60 29.14 -15.76
C TYR A 713 -5.73 30.67 -15.75
N ALA A 714 -5.53 31.32 -14.60
CA ALA A 714 -5.44 32.78 -14.54
C ALA A 714 -4.26 33.32 -15.35
N GLY A 715 -3.14 32.59 -15.35
CA GLY A 715 -1.92 32.83 -16.14
C GLY A 715 -2.17 32.96 -17.65
N ILE A 716 -3.03 32.09 -18.20
CA ILE A 716 -3.42 32.13 -19.62
C ILE A 716 -4.65 33.02 -19.90
N GLY A 717 -5.20 33.68 -18.89
CA GLY A 717 -6.38 34.53 -19.00
C GLY A 717 -7.72 33.81 -19.01
N ASP A 718 -7.76 32.49 -18.76
CA ASP A 718 -8.99 31.71 -18.63
C ASP A 718 -9.58 31.88 -17.23
N LEU A 719 -10.27 33.00 -17.03
CA LEU A 719 -10.90 33.32 -15.75
C LEU A 719 -12.04 32.37 -15.39
N GLN A 720 -12.64 31.68 -16.35
CA GLN A 720 -13.75 30.76 -16.07
C GLN A 720 -13.22 29.53 -15.32
N ASN A 721 -12.19 28.87 -15.87
CA ASN A 721 -11.58 27.72 -15.21
C ASN A 721 -10.80 28.13 -13.95
N ALA A 722 -10.16 29.30 -13.95
CA ALA A 722 -9.50 29.82 -12.76
C ALA A 722 -10.46 29.98 -11.56
N ASN A 723 -11.64 30.56 -11.79
CA ASN A 723 -12.67 30.68 -10.75
C ASN A 723 -13.26 29.30 -10.38
N HIS A 724 -13.45 28.39 -11.35
CA HIS A 724 -13.94 27.05 -11.07
C HIS A 724 -13.06 26.29 -10.08
N PHE A 725 -11.74 26.26 -10.30
CA PHE A 725 -10.81 25.59 -9.38
C PHE A 725 -10.66 26.34 -8.05
N SER A 726 -10.76 27.67 -8.05
CA SER A 726 -10.84 28.45 -6.81
C SER A 726 -12.08 28.10 -5.99
N ASP A 727 -13.24 27.89 -6.62
CA ASP A 727 -14.47 27.51 -5.93
C ASP A 727 -14.40 26.09 -5.37
N LEU A 728 -13.77 25.15 -6.10
CA LEU A 728 -13.49 23.80 -5.60
C LEU A 728 -12.58 23.83 -4.38
N LEU A 729 -11.51 24.62 -4.41
CA LEU A 729 -10.62 24.83 -3.27
C LEU A 729 -11.39 25.33 -2.04
N MET A 730 -12.31 26.29 -2.21
CA MET A 730 -13.11 26.85 -1.10
C MET A 730 -14.18 25.90 -0.56
N LYS A 731 -14.59 24.88 -1.34
CA LYS A 731 -15.54 23.84 -0.91
C LYS A 731 -14.89 22.72 -0.11
N LEU A 732 -13.55 22.64 -0.10
CA LEU A 732 -12.85 21.63 0.68
C LEU A 732 -13.10 21.81 2.20
N PRO A 733 -13.12 20.72 2.98
CA PRO A 733 -13.31 20.80 4.42
C PRO A 733 -12.30 21.76 5.08
N GLN A 734 -12.74 22.58 6.05
CA GLN A 734 -11.87 23.54 6.74
C GLN A 734 -10.60 22.90 7.34
N LYS A 735 -10.66 21.63 7.77
CA LYS A 735 -9.49 20.88 8.24
C LYS A 735 -8.36 20.79 7.20
N ASN A 736 -8.67 20.70 5.91
CA ASN A 736 -7.68 20.61 4.82
C ASN A 736 -7.10 22.00 4.48
N LEU A 737 -7.88 23.06 4.72
CA LEU A 737 -7.49 24.46 4.51
C LEU A 737 -6.71 25.04 5.70
N ALA A 738 -6.97 24.56 6.92
CA ALA A 738 -6.36 25.01 8.16
C ALA A 738 -4.94 24.48 8.39
N TYR A 739 -4.46 23.58 7.53
CA TYR A 739 -3.11 23.04 7.66
C TYR A 739 -2.06 24.16 7.39
N PRO A 740 -1.12 24.42 8.32
CA PRO A 740 -0.21 25.56 8.23
C PRO A 740 0.63 25.62 6.94
N MET A 741 0.90 24.47 6.31
CA MET A 741 1.66 24.42 5.05
C MET A 741 0.88 24.93 3.84
N ASN A 742 -0.45 24.88 3.85
CA ASN A 742 -1.29 25.25 2.70
C ASN A 742 -1.61 26.76 2.68
N ALA A 743 -1.66 27.41 3.85
CA ALA A 743 -2.08 28.82 3.96
C ALA A 743 -1.27 29.81 3.10
N PRO A 744 0.08 29.73 2.99
CA PRO A 744 0.84 30.64 2.12
C PRO A 744 0.50 30.44 0.64
N TRP A 745 0.29 29.19 0.21
CA TRP A 745 -0.04 28.81 -1.18
C TRP A 745 -1.47 29.23 -1.58
N ILE A 746 -2.41 29.16 -0.63
CA ILE A 746 -3.77 29.68 -0.84
C ILE A 746 -3.73 31.21 -0.98
N ALA A 747 -2.99 31.90 -0.11
CA ALA A 747 -2.90 33.37 -0.13
C ALA A 747 -2.26 33.91 -1.42
N ILE A 748 -1.21 33.26 -1.95
CA ILE A 748 -0.63 33.64 -3.25
C ILE A 748 -1.60 33.38 -4.40
N THR A 749 -2.38 32.29 -4.33
CA THR A 749 -3.41 31.98 -5.33
C THR A 749 -4.50 33.04 -5.37
N GLU A 750 -5.02 33.45 -4.21
CA GLU A 750 -5.97 34.57 -4.12
C GLU A 750 -5.37 35.85 -4.70
N ALA A 751 -4.10 36.15 -4.41
CA ALA A 751 -3.42 37.33 -4.94
C ALA A 751 -3.38 37.32 -6.48
N VAL A 752 -3.06 36.18 -7.10
CA VAL A 752 -3.04 36.01 -8.56
C VAL A 752 -4.44 36.14 -9.16
N LEU A 753 -5.46 35.54 -8.55
CA LEU A 753 -6.85 35.63 -9.04
C LEU A 753 -7.40 37.06 -8.97
N LEU A 754 -7.19 37.76 -7.85
CA LEU A 754 -7.52 39.19 -7.71
C LEU A 754 -6.76 40.02 -8.74
N ALA A 755 -5.50 39.65 -9.01
CA ALA A 755 -4.71 40.34 -10.00
C ALA A 755 -5.28 40.16 -11.41
N ALA A 756 -5.65 38.95 -11.80
CA ALA A 756 -6.27 38.65 -13.08
C ALA A 756 -7.63 39.37 -13.25
N LYS A 757 -8.37 39.59 -12.16
CA LYS A 757 -9.59 40.43 -12.11
C LYS A 757 -9.35 41.94 -12.10
N ARG A 758 -8.09 42.38 -12.22
CA ARG A 758 -7.65 43.79 -12.17
C ARG A 758 -7.93 44.50 -10.83
N GLN A 759 -8.09 43.75 -9.74
CA GLN A 759 -8.31 44.27 -8.37
C GLN A 759 -6.97 44.54 -7.66
N ARG A 760 -6.27 45.59 -8.11
CA ARG A 760 -4.86 45.85 -7.79
C ARG A 760 -4.54 46.00 -6.29
N LYS A 761 -5.37 46.75 -5.56
CA LYS A 761 -5.11 47.05 -4.13
C LYS A 761 -5.21 45.78 -3.28
N GLU A 762 -6.23 44.98 -3.54
CA GLU A 762 -6.51 43.73 -2.82
C GLU A 762 -5.49 42.65 -3.17
N ALA A 763 -5.12 42.53 -4.45
CA ALA A 763 -4.07 41.62 -4.90
C ALA A 763 -2.73 41.86 -4.19
N ASN A 764 -2.29 43.13 -4.12
CA ASN A 764 -1.07 43.51 -3.40
C ASN A 764 -1.15 43.17 -1.90
N GLN A 765 -2.29 43.42 -1.26
CA GLN A 765 -2.49 43.09 0.16
C GLN A 765 -2.42 41.58 0.41
N ARG A 766 -3.05 40.77 -0.45
CA ARG A 766 -3.00 39.31 -0.35
C ARG A 766 -1.61 38.76 -0.64
N PHE A 767 -0.89 39.34 -1.60
CA PHE A 767 0.51 38.97 -1.87
C PHE A 767 1.41 39.23 -0.65
N GLN A 768 1.33 40.41 -0.03
CA GLN A 768 2.07 40.71 1.18
C GLN A 768 1.70 39.77 2.33
N LYS A 769 0.42 39.37 2.42
CA LYS A 769 0.00 38.37 3.39
C LYS A 769 0.60 36.99 3.11
N ALA A 770 0.69 36.57 1.85
CA ALA A 770 1.34 35.32 1.47
C ALA A 770 2.82 35.30 1.88
N ILE A 771 3.55 36.41 1.67
CA ILE A 771 4.94 36.56 2.13
C ILE A 771 5.03 36.52 3.65
N GLU A 772 4.15 37.24 4.37
CA GLU A 772 4.12 37.20 5.84
C GLU A 772 3.87 35.80 6.39
N LEU A 773 2.93 35.06 5.80
CA LEU A 773 2.62 33.68 6.17
C LEU A 773 3.77 32.74 5.86
N SER A 774 4.46 32.91 4.72
CA SER A 774 5.64 32.11 4.37
C SER A 774 6.77 32.28 5.40
N LYS A 775 6.91 33.48 5.97
CA LYS A 775 7.89 33.80 7.02
C LYS A 775 7.50 33.31 8.41
N LYS A 776 6.28 32.84 8.62
CA LYS A 776 5.79 32.28 9.90
C LYS A 776 5.45 30.79 9.81
N GLY A 777 5.57 30.21 8.62
CA GLY A 777 5.21 28.83 8.33
C GLY A 777 6.40 27.87 8.41
N VAL A 778 6.11 26.61 8.12
CA VAL A 778 7.02 25.45 8.18
C VAL A 778 8.27 25.57 7.28
N TRP A 779 8.31 26.55 6.38
CA TRP A 779 9.41 26.75 5.43
C TRP A 779 10.07 28.12 5.56
N GLN A 780 10.02 28.73 6.75
CA GLN A 780 10.43 30.11 7.01
C GLN A 780 11.83 30.48 6.50
N HIS A 781 12.78 29.54 6.43
CA HIS A 781 14.16 29.83 6.00
C HIS A 781 14.47 29.47 4.54
N LEU A 782 13.50 28.90 3.82
CA LEU A 782 13.64 28.63 2.39
C LEU A 782 13.24 29.84 1.57
N SER A 783 13.82 29.95 0.38
CA SER A 783 13.52 30.97 -0.64
C SER A 783 12.15 30.78 -1.31
N ILE A 784 11.13 30.29 -0.59
CA ILE A 784 9.74 30.26 -1.08
C ILE A 784 9.27 31.65 -1.48
N GLU A 785 9.75 32.69 -0.80
CA GLU A 785 9.54 34.08 -1.21
C GLU A 785 9.97 34.35 -2.66
N SER A 786 11.06 33.74 -3.14
CA SER A 786 11.51 33.89 -4.53
C SER A 786 10.51 33.27 -5.51
N ILE A 787 9.99 32.08 -5.17
CA ILE A 787 8.96 31.39 -5.95
C ILE A 787 7.68 32.26 -6.00
N PHE A 788 7.20 32.74 -4.85
CA PHE A 788 6.00 33.57 -4.79
C PHE A 788 6.15 34.88 -5.55
N ARG A 789 7.34 35.50 -5.52
CA ARG A 789 7.64 36.69 -6.31
C ARG A 789 7.61 36.40 -7.81
N LYS A 790 8.16 35.28 -8.29
CA LYS A 790 8.05 34.84 -9.70
C LYS A 790 6.59 34.70 -10.14
N ILE A 791 5.79 34.02 -9.34
CA ILE A 791 4.35 33.87 -9.59
C ILE A 791 3.65 35.25 -9.62
N TYR A 792 4.01 36.14 -8.70
CA TYR A 792 3.43 37.48 -8.63
C TYR A 792 3.86 38.39 -9.79
N ILE A 793 5.08 38.26 -10.30
CA ILE A 793 5.56 38.95 -11.50
C ILE A 793 4.64 38.66 -12.68
N LEU A 794 4.29 37.39 -12.90
CA LEU A 794 3.37 36.97 -13.96
C LEU A 794 1.99 37.64 -13.79
N ALA A 795 1.50 37.70 -12.55
CA ALA A 795 0.24 38.37 -12.23
C ALA A 795 0.27 39.89 -12.48
N LEU A 796 1.40 40.56 -12.21
CA LEU A 796 1.60 41.99 -12.49
C LEU A 796 1.64 42.27 -14.01
N GLU A 797 2.24 41.37 -14.78
CA GLU A 797 2.33 41.46 -16.24
C GLU A 797 0.96 41.37 -16.90
N LEU A 798 0.10 40.45 -16.44
CA LEU A 798 -1.30 40.35 -16.88
C LEU A 798 -2.12 41.63 -16.63
N GLN A 799 -1.69 42.47 -15.68
CA GLN A 799 -2.30 43.76 -15.40
C GLN A 799 -1.70 44.95 -16.16
N GLY A 800 -0.68 44.70 -17.00
CA GLY A 800 0.10 45.74 -17.67
C GLY A 800 1.00 46.54 -16.73
N GLN A 801 1.33 46.03 -15.53
CA GLN A 801 2.18 46.72 -14.55
C GLN A 801 3.67 46.43 -14.76
N THR A 802 4.17 46.73 -15.96
CA THR A 802 5.55 46.41 -16.38
C THR A 802 6.62 46.96 -15.45
N LYS A 803 6.46 48.18 -14.93
CA LYS A 803 7.40 48.79 -13.99
C LYS A 803 7.51 48.05 -12.66
N GLN A 804 6.38 47.64 -12.07
CA GLN A 804 6.39 46.91 -10.80
C GLN A 804 6.90 45.48 -11.00
N ALA A 805 6.51 44.84 -12.12
CA ALA A 805 7.05 43.54 -12.50
C ALA A 805 8.58 43.59 -12.67
N GLU A 806 9.13 44.64 -13.28
CA GLU A 806 10.58 44.80 -13.43
C GLU A 806 11.31 44.96 -12.09
N ILE A 807 10.74 45.68 -11.13
CA ILE A 807 11.28 45.80 -9.77
C ILE A 807 11.34 44.42 -9.10
N GLU A 808 10.24 43.67 -9.16
CA GLU A 808 10.17 42.33 -8.57
C GLU A 808 11.12 41.35 -9.28
N ARG A 809 11.27 41.44 -10.61
CA ARG A 809 12.23 40.63 -11.38
C ARG A 809 13.66 40.88 -10.94
N LYS A 810 14.08 42.14 -10.73
CA LYS A 810 15.43 42.46 -10.24
C LYS A 810 15.68 41.85 -8.86
N LEU A 811 14.72 41.96 -7.95
CA LEU A 811 14.82 41.35 -6.61
C LEU A 811 14.94 39.81 -6.67
N VAL A 812 14.18 39.17 -7.57
CA VAL A 812 14.27 37.71 -7.79
C VAL A 812 15.60 37.33 -8.41
N GLN A 813 16.08 38.08 -9.40
CA GLN A 813 17.32 37.81 -10.11
C GLN A 813 18.53 37.87 -9.14
N GLU A 814 18.68 38.96 -8.41
CA GLU A 814 19.77 39.13 -7.43
C GLU A 814 19.79 37.99 -6.40
N ARG A 815 18.61 37.58 -5.92
CA ARG A 815 18.50 36.49 -4.94
C ARG A 815 18.80 35.12 -5.55
N THR A 816 18.36 34.87 -6.78
CA THR A 816 18.60 33.61 -7.49
C THR A 816 20.08 33.47 -7.83
N GLU A 817 20.71 34.52 -8.35
CA GLU A 817 22.15 34.54 -8.64
C GLU A 817 22.97 34.26 -7.37
N LYS A 818 22.63 34.89 -6.25
CA LYS A 818 23.27 34.62 -4.96
C LYS A 818 23.12 33.17 -4.51
N ASN A 819 21.93 32.58 -4.67
CA ASN A 819 21.66 31.19 -4.29
C ASN A 819 22.41 30.19 -5.17
N VAL A 820 22.42 30.41 -6.50
CA VAL A 820 23.12 29.54 -7.45
C VAL A 820 24.64 29.65 -7.26
N GLN A 821 25.15 30.86 -6.99
CA GLN A 821 26.57 31.09 -6.76
C GLN A 821 27.11 30.32 -5.55
N MET A 822 26.27 30.01 -4.57
CA MET A 822 26.62 29.15 -3.43
C MET A 822 27.13 27.77 -3.84
N PHE A 823 26.74 27.29 -5.02
CA PHE A 823 27.06 25.98 -5.57
C PHE A 823 27.97 26.03 -6.81
N ALA A 824 28.53 27.19 -7.15
CA ALA A 824 29.23 27.39 -8.42
C ALA A 824 30.44 26.47 -8.63
N HIS A 825 31.17 26.17 -7.56
CA HIS A 825 32.40 25.37 -7.58
C HIS A 825 32.23 24.07 -6.80
N VAL A 826 33.20 23.15 -6.94
CA VAL A 826 33.24 21.91 -6.17
C VAL A 826 33.13 22.20 -4.68
N ASP A 827 32.27 21.44 -4.01
CA ASP A 827 32.16 21.43 -2.56
C ASP A 827 32.03 19.97 -2.12
N LEU A 828 33.19 19.42 -1.75
CA LEU A 828 33.33 18.01 -1.42
C LEU A 828 33.19 17.79 0.08
N GLN A 829 32.23 16.95 0.46
CA GLN A 829 32.00 16.54 1.84
C GLN A 829 32.24 15.04 2.02
N ALA A 830 33.02 14.68 3.03
CA ALA A 830 33.32 13.29 3.38
C ALA A 830 32.57 12.86 4.66
N ASP A 831 32.08 11.62 4.70
CA ASP A 831 31.45 11.03 5.88
C ASP A 831 31.96 9.61 6.11
N LEU A 832 32.62 9.39 7.25
CA LEU A 832 33.22 8.11 7.62
C LEU A 832 32.32 7.34 8.59
N ILE A 833 31.95 6.12 8.24
CA ILE A 833 30.96 5.30 8.95
C ILE A 833 31.58 3.93 9.22
N MET A 834 31.53 3.49 10.47
CA MET A 834 31.92 2.15 10.90
C MET A 834 31.18 1.84 12.20
N LYS A 835 30.89 0.56 12.46
CA LYS A 835 30.32 0.12 13.73
C LYS A 835 31.20 0.59 14.90
N LYS A 836 30.60 1.28 15.87
CA LYS A 836 31.36 1.91 16.98
C LYS A 836 32.07 0.90 17.87
N ARG A 837 31.49 -0.29 18.04
CA ARG A 837 32.01 -1.38 18.86
C ARG A 837 32.19 -2.62 18.00
N ILE A 838 33.41 -3.11 17.89
CA ILE A 838 33.79 -4.26 17.08
C ILE A 838 34.59 -5.28 17.90
N ILE A 839 34.69 -6.50 17.41
CA ILE A 839 35.46 -7.56 18.05
C ILE A 839 36.80 -7.72 17.32
N GLU A 840 37.86 -7.93 18.08
CA GLU A 840 39.19 -8.23 17.56
C GLU A 840 39.16 -9.42 16.59
N ASP A 841 39.91 -9.32 15.48
CA ASP A 841 40.00 -10.35 14.42
C ASP A 841 38.68 -10.67 13.67
N GLU A 842 37.58 -9.98 13.95
CA GLU A 842 36.36 -10.02 13.13
C GLU A 842 36.44 -9.04 11.96
N GLU A 843 35.88 -9.45 10.82
CA GLU A 843 35.76 -8.59 9.64
C GLU A 843 34.68 -7.54 9.86
N ASN A 844 35.04 -6.28 9.65
CA ASN A 844 34.13 -5.15 9.80
C ASN A 844 34.23 -4.25 8.57
N GLU A 845 33.07 -3.82 8.06
CA GLU A 845 33.01 -2.85 6.95
C GLU A 845 33.28 -1.43 7.47
N LEU A 846 34.22 -0.75 6.84
CA LEU A 846 34.47 0.68 6.97
C LEU A 846 34.03 1.36 5.67
N ARG A 847 33.12 2.32 5.80
CA ARG A 847 32.51 3.04 4.68
C ARG A 847 32.90 4.51 4.72
N LEU A 848 33.34 5.05 3.59
CA LEU A 848 33.60 6.47 3.39
C LEU A 848 32.74 6.98 2.23
N ASP A 849 31.77 7.84 2.53
CA ASP A 849 30.91 8.48 1.55
C ASP A 849 31.43 9.88 1.20
N LEU A 850 31.72 10.10 -0.08
CA LEU A 850 32.24 11.34 -0.64
C LEU A 850 31.14 11.97 -1.50
N VAL A 851 30.69 13.15 -1.13
CA VAL A 851 29.59 13.83 -1.82
C VAL A 851 30.05 15.18 -2.34
N ASN A 852 29.96 15.36 -3.65
CA ASN A 852 30.10 16.69 -4.23
C ASN A 852 28.73 17.36 -4.27
N ILE A 853 28.56 18.45 -3.53
CA ILE A 853 27.32 19.26 -3.53
C ILE A 853 27.44 20.54 -4.38
N GLY A 854 28.52 20.67 -5.15
CA GLY A 854 28.76 21.76 -6.10
C GLY A 854 28.46 21.38 -7.55
N LYS A 855 28.47 22.39 -8.43
CA LYS A 855 28.29 22.23 -9.89
C LYS A 855 29.57 21.85 -10.64
N GLY A 856 30.74 22.18 -10.08
CA GLY A 856 32.02 21.75 -10.64
C GLY A 856 32.24 20.25 -10.39
N SER A 857 33.05 19.59 -11.23
CA SER A 857 33.50 18.22 -10.98
C SER A 857 34.89 18.20 -10.35
N CYS A 858 35.20 17.21 -9.52
CA CYS A 858 36.53 17.02 -8.94
C CYS A 858 37.12 15.64 -9.24
N SER A 859 38.44 15.52 -9.13
CA SER A 859 39.18 14.26 -9.31
C SER A 859 39.90 13.86 -8.02
N PHE A 860 39.68 12.63 -7.57
CA PHE A 860 40.22 12.07 -6.33
C PHE A 860 41.60 11.52 -6.55
N THR A 861 42.57 11.97 -5.75
CA THR A 861 43.94 11.51 -5.87
C THR A 861 44.25 10.47 -4.81
N LYS A 862 44.00 10.80 -3.53
CA LYS A 862 44.48 10.00 -2.40
C LYS A 862 43.60 10.12 -1.16
N ILE A 863 43.44 9.02 -0.43
CA ILE A 863 42.87 9.00 0.93
C ILE A 863 43.98 8.55 1.89
N SER A 864 44.34 9.42 2.82
CA SER A 864 45.37 9.13 3.82
C SER A 864 44.80 8.93 5.20
N GLY A 865 45.44 8.09 6.02
CA GLY A 865 45.10 7.90 7.43
C GLY A 865 43.72 7.28 7.67
N LEU A 866 43.26 6.44 6.74
CA LEU A 866 41.96 5.76 6.85
C LEU A 866 41.94 4.74 7.98
N VAL A 867 43.00 3.92 8.04
CA VAL A 867 43.31 3.03 9.15
C VAL A 867 44.82 2.98 9.39
N SER A 868 45.23 2.73 10.62
CA SER A 868 46.63 2.53 10.98
C SER A 868 47.00 1.06 10.73
N SER A 869 48.08 0.80 9.99
CA SER A 869 48.59 -0.57 9.74
C SER A 869 49.00 -1.31 11.01
N ASP A 870 49.29 -0.56 12.09
CA ASP A 870 49.67 -1.11 13.39
C ASP A 870 48.45 -1.56 14.21
N ASP A 871 47.26 -1.04 13.88
CA ASP A 871 46.02 -1.25 14.63
C ASP A 871 45.00 -2.11 13.88
N PHE A 872 44.97 -1.98 12.55
CA PHE A 872 44.01 -2.61 11.68
C PHE A 872 44.68 -3.25 10.46
N LYS A 873 44.18 -4.43 10.09
CA LYS A 873 44.53 -5.11 8.85
C LYS A 873 43.42 -4.88 7.82
N VAL A 874 43.76 -4.32 6.66
CA VAL A 874 42.85 -4.26 5.51
C VAL A 874 42.80 -5.63 4.84
N ILE A 875 41.61 -6.20 4.73
CA ILE A 875 41.34 -7.51 4.13
C ILE A 875 40.90 -7.36 2.67
N ASP A 876 39.99 -6.43 2.43
CA ASP A 876 39.45 -6.16 1.10
C ASP A 876 39.27 -4.65 0.89
N PHE A 877 39.43 -4.23 -0.36
CA PHE A 877 39.27 -2.84 -0.80
C PHE A 877 38.92 -2.82 -2.28
N PRO A 878 38.34 -1.72 -2.80
CA PRO A 878 37.81 -1.70 -4.15
C PRO A 878 38.90 -1.92 -5.20
N SER A 879 38.63 -2.77 -6.20
CA SER A 879 39.61 -3.20 -7.22
C SER A 879 40.21 -2.07 -8.07
N HIS A 880 39.56 -0.92 -8.13
CA HIS A 880 40.02 0.26 -8.84
C HIS A 880 40.98 1.13 -8.02
N CYS A 881 41.17 0.84 -6.73
CA CYS A 881 42.09 1.54 -5.84
C CYS A 881 43.43 0.79 -5.71
N CYS A 882 44.48 1.48 -5.26
CA CYS A 882 45.74 0.85 -4.86
C CYS A 882 46.08 1.22 -3.42
N LEU A 883 46.37 0.22 -2.59
CA LEU A 883 46.78 0.41 -1.20
C LEU A 883 48.30 0.54 -1.12
N GLN A 884 48.80 1.69 -0.67
CA GLN A 884 50.23 1.93 -0.42
C GLN A 884 50.40 2.50 0.99
N ASN A 885 51.12 1.81 1.88
CA ASN A 885 51.39 2.26 3.25
C ASN A 885 50.13 2.69 4.02
N ALA A 886 49.04 1.91 3.90
CA ALA A 886 47.71 2.20 4.48
C ALA A 886 46.97 3.43 3.92
N ASP A 887 47.52 4.08 2.90
CA ASP A 887 46.84 5.11 2.10
C ASP A 887 46.25 4.49 0.82
N LEU A 888 45.07 4.96 0.42
CA LEU A 888 44.36 4.52 -0.78
C LEU A 888 44.56 5.52 -1.92
N GLU A 889 45.23 5.11 -2.99
CA GLU A 889 45.31 5.85 -4.24
C GLU A 889 44.08 5.58 -5.11
N MET A 890 43.41 6.65 -5.54
CA MET A 890 42.12 6.59 -6.25
C MET A 890 42.25 6.81 -7.77
N LYS A 891 43.48 6.85 -8.30
CA LYS A 891 43.82 6.97 -9.73
C LYS A 891 43.09 8.09 -10.50
N GLY A 892 42.76 9.21 -9.85
CA GLY A 892 42.12 10.35 -10.50
C GLY A 892 40.64 10.14 -10.81
N ARG A 893 39.94 9.24 -10.10
CA ARG A 893 38.51 9.01 -10.27
C ARG A 893 37.73 10.31 -10.13
N LYS A 894 36.78 10.57 -11.03
CA LYS A 894 36.01 11.81 -11.09
C LYS A 894 34.71 11.69 -10.28
N ILE A 895 34.35 12.71 -9.53
CA ILE A 895 32.98 12.90 -9.00
C ILE A 895 32.38 14.13 -9.67
N ASP A 896 31.26 13.92 -10.35
CA ASP A 896 30.51 14.98 -11.02
C ASP A 896 29.60 15.74 -10.05
N ALA A 897 28.94 16.77 -10.56
CA ALA A 897 28.04 17.61 -9.78
C ALA A 897 26.95 16.79 -9.07
N PHE A 898 26.71 17.08 -7.79
CA PHE A 898 25.66 16.46 -6.98
C PHE A 898 25.72 14.91 -6.88
N GLN A 899 26.89 14.30 -7.09
CA GLN A 899 27.06 12.84 -7.02
C GLN A 899 27.71 12.37 -5.70
N VAL A 900 27.45 11.10 -5.36
CA VAL A 900 28.10 10.38 -4.26
C VAL A 900 29.03 9.31 -4.81
N GLU A 901 30.22 9.24 -4.25
CA GLU A 901 31.14 8.12 -4.42
C GLU A 901 31.34 7.45 -3.06
N THR A 902 31.23 6.13 -3.02
CA THR A 902 31.37 5.35 -1.80
C THR A 902 32.59 4.46 -1.88
N VAL A 903 33.49 4.60 -0.91
CA VAL A 903 34.66 3.74 -0.73
C VAL A 903 34.40 2.81 0.44
N LYS A 904 34.42 1.50 0.20
CA LYS A 904 34.22 0.46 1.22
C LYS A 904 35.48 -0.35 1.42
N LEU A 905 35.85 -0.60 2.66
CA LEU A 905 36.94 -1.49 3.02
C LEU A 905 36.44 -2.53 4.02
N THR A 906 36.98 -3.73 3.92
CA THR A 906 36.86 -4.74 4.98
C THR A 906 38.12 -4.69 5.83
N VAL A 907 37.98 -4.45 7.11
CA VAL A 907 39.10 -4.33 8.05
C VAL A 907 38.93 -5.27 9.24
N LYS A 908 40.06 -5.74 9.79
CA LYS A 908 40.14 -6.46 11.06
C LYS A 908 40.96 -5.68 12.05
N ALA A 909 40.49 -5.54 13.29
CA ALA A 909 41.32 -4.99 14.35
C ALA A 909 42.34 -6.05 14.81
N ILE A 910 43.61 -5.65 14.94
CA ILE A 910 44.74 -6.53 15.32
C ILE A 910 44.95 -6.54 16.83
N ARG A 911 44.47 -5.50 17.53
CA ARG A 911 44.56 -5.37 18.99
C ARG A 911 43.31 -4.73 19.58
N THR A 912 43.02 -5.06 20.83
CA THR A 912 41.95 -4.43 21.63
C THR A 912 42.32 -3.02 22.08
N GLY A 913 41.31 -2.17 22.30
CA GLY A 913 41.52 -0.78 22.73
C GLY A 913 40.52 0.22 22.14
N VAL A 914 40.78 1.50 22.35
CA VAL A 914 40.01 2.61 21.77
C VAL A 914 40.87 3.32 20.73
N PHE A 915 40.43 3.29 19.48
CA PHE A 915 41.15 3.86 18.34
C PHE A 915 40.37 5.06 17.78
N THR A 916 41.08 6.06 17.27
CA THR A 916 40.46 7.20 16.58
C THR A 916 40.85 7.17 15.11
N LEU A 917 39.87 6.98 14.23
CA LEU A 917 40.06 7.05 12.79
C LEU A 917 39.86 8.49 12.33
N ASN A 918 40.86 9.04 11.63
CA ASN A 918 40.89 10.45 11.24
C ASN A 918 41.45 10.63 9.81
N PRO A 919 40.73 10.16 8.78
CA PRO A 919 41.22 10.21 7.42
C PRO A 919 41.27 11.62 6.84
N SER A 920 42.02 11.75 5.76
CA SER A 920 42.18 12.96 4.98
C SER A 920 42.08 12.63 3.49
N VAL A 921 41.13 13.25 2.79
CA VAL A 921 40.84 13.01 1.38
C VAL A 921 41.41 14.14 0.55
N VAL A 922 42.33 13.84 -0.36
CA VAL A 922 42.95 14.80 -1.28
C VAL A 922 42.27 14.70 -2.64
N TYR A 923 41.89 15.85 -3.19
CA TYR A 923 41.22 15.97 -4.48
C TYR A 923 41.70 17.20 -5.24
N VAL A 924 41.54 17.18 -6.56
CA VAL A 924 41.73 18.33 -7.44
C VAL A 924 40.35 18.85 -7.83
N ASP A 925 40.09 20.12 -7.58
CA ASP A 925 38.79 20.75 -7.86
C ASP A 925 38.65 21.22 -9.33
N ASP A 926 37.52 21.85 -9.64
CA ASP A 926 37.20 22.38 -10.97
C ASP A 926 38.09 23.57 -11.38
N LEU A 927 38.76 24.20 -10.42
CA LEU A 927 39.75 25.26 -10.62
C LEU A 927 41.18 24.73 -10.75
N ARG A 928 41.34 23.39 -10.75
CA ARG A 928 42.63 22.68 -10.78
C ARG A 928 43.50 22.94 -9.54
N GLU A 929 42.89 23.30 -8.42
CA GLU A 929 43.55 23.42 -7.14
C GLU A 929 43.50 22.09 -6.37
N THR A 930 44.62 21.70 -5.77
CA THR A 930 44.66 20.56 -4.86
C THR A 930 44.09 20.97 -3.50
N LYS A 931 42.98 20.34 -3.10
CA LYS A 931 42.29 20.58 -1.83
C LYS A 931 42.21 19.31 -1.00
N THR A 932 41.94 19.50 0.29
CA THR A 932 41.84 18.42 1.27
C THR A 932 40.52 18.50 2.02
N CYS A 933 39.77 17.41 2.05
CA CYS A 933 38.54 17.24 2.83
C CYS A 933 38.80 16.26 3.99
N LYS A 934 38.36 16.61 5.20
CA LYS A 934 38.51 15.75 6.39
C LYS A 934 37.13 15.43 6.98
N PRO A 935 36.68 14.17 6.97
CA PRO A 935 35.44 13.80 7.67
C PRO A 935 35.61 13.93 9.19
N GLN A 936 34.48 13.88 9.91
CA GLN A 936 34.53 13.86 11.38
C GLN A 936 35.27 12.60 11.88
N PRO A 937 36.22 12.74 12.82
CA PRO A 937 36.89 11.58 13.39
C PRO A 937 35.92 10.66 14.13
N ILE A 938 36.09 9.35 13.98
CA ILE A 938 35.28 8.38 14.71
C ILE A 938 36.13 7.60 15.71
N LYS A 939 35.60 7.39 16.91
CA LYS A 939 36.21 6.56 17.95
C LYS A 939 35.64 5.15 17.87
N ILE A 940 36.51 4.15 17.69
CA ILE A 940 36.18 2.74 17.60
C ILE A 940 36.66 2.03 18.87
N ILE A 941 35.79 1.21 19.46
CA ILE A 941 36.10 0.38 20.62
C ILE A 941 36.25 -1.06 20.12
N VAL A 942 37.41 -1.66 20.33
CA VAL A 942 37.72 -3.04 19.95
C VAL A 942 37.74 -3.91 21.21
N ASN A 943 36.81 -4.86 21.27
CA ASN A 943 36.66 -5.81 22.37
C ASN A 943 37.41 -7.12 22.08
N PRO A 944 37.89 -7.84 23.12
CA PRO A 944 38.57 -9.12 22.95
C PRO A 944 37.62 -10.20 22.43
N LYS A 945 38.17 -11.13 21.64
CA LYS A 945 37.45 -12.28 21.04
C LYS A 945 36.83 -13.24 22.07
N SER A 946 37.31 -13.23 23.31
CA SER A 946 36.84 -14.09 24.41
C SER A 946 35.71 -13.48 25.26
N ALA A 947 35.23 -12.27 24.95
CA ALA A 947 34.11 -11.67 25.68
C ALA A 947 32.81 -12.41 25.34
N SER A 948 32.22 -13.11 26.31
CA SER A 948 30.85 -13.62 26.17
C SER A 948 29.87 -12.43 26.02
N PRO A 949 28.70 -12.57 25.36
CA PRO A 949 27.75 -11.46 25.19
C PRO A 949 27.23 -10.86 26.51
N LYS A 950 27.50 -11.53 27.65
CA LYS A 950 27.12 -11.11 29.01
C LYS A 950 28.30 -10.62 29.85
N GLU A 951 29.55 -10.84 29.42
CA GLU A 951 30.74 -10.22 29.99
C GLU A 951 31.11 -9.05 29.11
N GLU A 952 30.21 -8.08 29.03
CA GLU A 952 30.57 -6.75 28.60
C GLU A 952 31.69 -6.28 29.53
N MET A 953 32.88 -5.99 28.99
CA MET A 953 33.84 -5.19 29.73
C MET A 953 33.14 -3.87 30.06
N VAL A 954 32.65 -3.76 31.29
CA VAL A 954 32.51 -2.50 31.98
C VAL A 954 33.94 -1.98 32.12
N VAL A 955 34.43 -1.38 31.04
CA VAL A 955 35.44 -0.36 31.19
C VAL A 955 34.70 0.73 31.93
N GLU A 956 34.84 0.73 33.27
CA GLU A 956 34.72 1.92 34.06
C GLU A 956 35.57 2.97 33.36
N THR A 957 34.93 3.77 32.51
CA THR A 957 35.47 5.03 32.08
C THR A 957 35.73 5.78 33.36
N LYS A 958 37.01 5.88 33.75
CA LYS A 958 37.42 6.93 34.69
C LYS A 958 36.72 8.22 34.22
N PRO A 959 35.96 8.89 35.10
CA PRO A 959 35.00 9.89 34.67
C PRO A 959 35.68 10.95 33.83
N ASP A 960 35.08 11.25 32.67
CA ASP A 960 35.37 12.49 31.96
C ASP A 960 35.15 13.62 32.97
N LYS A 961 36.24 14.19 33.50
CA LYS A 961 36.15 15.36 34.38
C LYS A 961 35.38 16.42 33.60
N ILE A 962 34.32 16.97 34.19
CA ILE A 962 33.62 18.11 33.60
C ILE A 962 34.63 19.26 33.49
N GLU A 963 35.04 19.58 32.27
CA GLU A 963 35.93 20.71 32.01
C GLU A 963 35.13 22.01 31.95
N PHE A 964 35.45 22.92 32.86
CA PHE A 964 34.87 24.27 32.90
C PHE A 964 35.86 25.27 32.29
N LYS A 965 35.37 26.07 31.34
CA LYS A 965 36.07 27.22 30.76
C LYS A 965 36.21 28.37 31.75
N SER A 966 35.28 28.49 32.72
CA SER A 966 35.35 29.52 33.77
C SER A 966 35.31 28.94 35.18
N GLU A 967 36.15 29.50 36.06
CA GLU A 967 36.14 29.13 37.49
C GLU A 967 34.80 29.46 38.17
N ALA A 968 34.09 30.48 37.66
CA ALA A 968 32.76 30.85 38.12
C ALA A 968 31.71 29.76 37.79
N ALA A 969 31.76 29.16 36.58
CA ALA A 969 30.88 28.04 36.23
C ALA A 969 31.16 26.82 37.11
N ARG A 970 32.44 26.47 37.31
CA ARG A 970 32.84 25.37 38.21
C ARG A 970 32.29 25.57 39.63
N LYS A 971 32.55 26.73 40.25
CA LYS A 971 32.07 27.04 41.61
C LYS A 971 30.55 27.01 41.72
N ALA A 972 29.85 27.54 40.71
CA ALA A 972 28.40 27.52 40.65
C ALA A 972 27.85 26.09 40.53
N PHE A 973 28.48 25.23 39.71
CA PHE A 973 28.12 23.83 39.59
C PHE A 973 28.35 23.05 40.90
N ASP A 974 29.55 23.15 41.49
CA ASP A 974 29.88 22.49 42.77
C ASP A 974 28.91 22.89 43.90
N PHE A 975 28.43 24.13 43.89
CA PHE A 975 27.40 24.59 44.81
C PHE A 975 26.04 23.94 44.53
N LEU A 976 25.60 23.90 43.27
CA LEU A 976 24.32 23.30 42.89
C LEU A 976 24.29 21.79 43.13
N VAL A 977 25.41 21.09 42.93
CA VAL A 977 25.56 19.66 43.28
C VAL A 977 25.34 19.48 44.78
N ARG A 978 26.08 20.23 45.62
CA ARG A 978 25.92 20.17 47.08
C ARG A 978 24.51 20.51 47.53
N ALA A 979 23.91 21.54 46.95
CA ALA A 979 22.53 21.93 47.24
C ALA A 979 21.53 20.83 46.89
N PHE A 980 21.73 20.13 45.77
CA PHE A 980 20.89 18.99 45.39
C PHE A 980 21.09 17.80 46.33
N VAL A 981 22.33 17.47 46.69
CA VAL A 981 22.64 16.38 47.62
C VAL A 981 22.05 16.65 49.01
N GLU A 982 22.21 17.87 49.52
CA GLU A 982 21.62 18.28 50.79
C GLU A 982 20.09 18.20 50.77
N ASP A 983 19.44 18.73 49.73
CA ASP A 983 17.99 18.74 49.62
C ASP A 983 17.42 17.32 49.42
N TYR A 984 18.03 16.51 48.54
CA TYR A 984 17.52 15.20 48.15
C TYR A 984 17.92 14.09 49.13
N PHE A 985 19.20 13.97 49.49
CA PHE A 985 19.66 12.88 50.34
C PHE A 985 19.56 13.21 51.83
N GLN A 986 19.88 14.44 52.25
CA GLN A 986 19.89 14.78 53.68
C GLN A 986 18.52 15.23 54.19
N LYS A 987 17.82 16.12 53.45
CA LYS A 987 16.50 16.63 53.82
C LYS A 987 15.33 15.79 53.28
N ARG A 988 15.62 14.75 52.48
CA ARG A 988 14.63 13.82 51.87
C ARG A 988 13.51 14.53 51.10
N LEU A 989 13.82 15.65 50.43
CA LEU A 989 12.84 16.32 49.58
C LEU A 989 12.60 15.51 48.28
N PRO A 990 11.36 15.51 47.74
CA PRO A 990 11.06 14.93 46.44
C PRO A 990 11.96 15.48 45.33
N LYS A 991 12.35 14.61 44.38
CA LYS A 991 13.33 14.92 43.31
C LYS A 991 12.96 16.17 42.49
N ASP A 992 11.68 16.46 42.31
CA ASP A 992 11.16 17.63 41.60
C ASP A 992 11.39 18.94 42.36
N ARG A 993 11.55 18.88 43.69
CA ARG A 993 11.76 20.04 44.58
C ARG A 993 13.21 20.24 45.02
N SER A 994 14.07 19.24 44.86
CA SER A 994 15.47 19.30 45.33
C SER A 994 16.40 20.11 44.43
N GLY A 995 17.32 20.87 45.05
CA GLY A 995 18.46 21.50 44.39
C GLY A 995 18.17 22.81 43.66
N TRP A 996 16.94 23.32 43.67
CA TRP A 996 16.62 24.60 43.05
C TRP A 996 17.17 25.77 43.87
N ARG A 997 18.01 26.61 43.25
CA ARG A 997 18.60 27.82 43.85
C ARG A 997 18.40 29.01 42.93
N THR A 998 18.09 30.18 43.50
CA THR A 998 18.03 31.41 42.70
C THR A 998 19.44 31.81 42.26
N LEU A 999 19.55 32.61 41.19
CA LEU A 999 20.85 33.16 40.78
C LEU A 999 21.53 33.93 41.92
N MET A 1000 20.76 34.59 42.80
CA MET A 1000 21.32 35.31 43.95
C MET A 1000 21.87 34.36 45.02
N ASP A 1001 21.20 33.22 45.27
CA ASP A 1001 21.70 32.19 46.18
C ASP A 1001 23.05 31.65 45.69
N ILE A 1002 23.17 31.40 44.39
CA ILE A 1002 24.41 30.91 43.78
C ILE A 1002 25.51 31.97 43.91
N VAL A 1003 25.23 33.24 43.59
CA VAL A 1003 26.19 34.35 43.74
C VAL A 1003 26.73 34.42 45.17
N ASN A 1004 25.84 34.38 46.17
CA ASN A 1004 26.23 34.52 47.57
C ASN A 1004 26.95 33.29 48.11
N GLN A 1005 26.47 32.08 47.81
CA GLN A 1005 26.95 30.85 48.45
C GLN A 1005 28.11 30.19 47.68
N ALA A 1006 28.13 30.31 46.35
CA ALA A 1006 29.26 29.86 45.53
C ALA A 1006 30.40 30.90 45.48
N LYS A 1007 30.22 32.09 46.06
CA LYS A 1007 31.17 33.23 46.03
C LYS A 1007 31.61 33.59 44.60
N VAL A 1008 30.64 33.67 43.69
CA VAL A 1008 30.86 34.06 42.28
C VAL A 1008 30.31 35.45 42.02
N SER A 1009 30.88 36.19 41.05
CA SER A 1009 30.45 37.58 40.81
C SER A 1009 29.02 37.64 40.27
N ARG A 1010 28.25 38.66 40.68
CA ARG A 1010 26.90 38.89 40.17
C ARG A 1010 26.87 39.00 38.64
N TYR A 1011 27.89 39.64 38.07
CA TYR A 1011 28.04 39.77 36.62
C TYR A 1011 28.18 38.41 35.91
N SER A 1012 28.93 37.46 36.48
CA SER A 1012 29.12 36.13 35.88
C SER A 1012 27.85 35.28 35.80
N MET A 1013 26.89 35.52 36.70
CA MET A 1013 25.62 34.79 36.76
C MET A 1013 24.49 35.52 36.03
N TYR A 1014 24.35 36.85 36.22
CA TYR A 1014 23.26 37.63 35.65
C TYR A 1014 23.55 38.19 34.25
N GLY A 1015 24.81 38.51 33.91
CA GLY A 1015 25.17 39.21 32.68
C GLY A 1015 24.69 40.68 32.64
N SER A 1016 24.69 41.31 31.46
CA SER A 1016 24.04 42.60 31.21
C SER A 1016 22.52 42.41 31.04
N SER A 1017 21.73 43.49 31.14
CA SER A 1017 20.27 43.49 31.29
C SER A 1017 19.46 42.57 30.35
N ASP A 1018 20.01 42.15 29.20
CA ASP A 1018 19.34 41.30 28.21
C ASP A 1018 20.05 39.96 27.90
N HIS A 1019 21.14 39.61 28.60
CA HIS A 1019 21.94 38.40 28.33
C HIS A 1019 22.29 37.64 29.61
N ARG A 1020 22.14 36.30 29.60
CA ARG A 1020 22.61 35.46 30.71
C ARG A 1020 24.12 35.62 30.90
N GLY A 1021 24.57 35.64 32.16
CA GLY A 1021 25.99 35.75 32.48
C GLY A 1021 26.79 34.55 31.94
N LEU A 1022 28.08 34.77 31.64
CA LEU A 1022 28.97 33.79 31.01
C LEU A 1022 28.97 32.42 31.72
N ALA A 1023 28.96 32.40 33.05
CA ALA A 1023 28.95 31.17 33.82
C ALA A 1023 27.62 30.42 33.71
N THR A 1024 26.49 31.14 33.71
CA THR A 1024 25.17 30.52 33.53
C THR A 1024 25.00 29.96 32.11
N LYS A 1025 25.49 30.68 31.10
CA LYS A 1025 25.48 30.23 29.71
C LYS A 1025 26.37 29.00 29.50
N GLU A 1026 27.53 28.97 30.14
CA GLU A 1026 28.44 27.82 30.10
C GLU A 1026 27.81 26.56 30.69
N LEU A 1027 27.22 26.66 31.89
CA LEU A 1027 26.53 25.54 32.55
C LEU A 1027 25.35 25.01 31.72
N ASP A 1028 24.58 25.92 31.11
CA ASP A 1028 23.45 25.57 30.24
C ASP A 1028 23.91 24.93 28.93
N ASN A 1029 25.01 25.40 28.33
CA ASN A 1029 25.61 24.82 27.13
C ASN A 1029 26.18 23.41 27.37
N LEU A 1030 26.78 23.17 28.55
CA LEU A 1030 27.15 21.83 29.00
C LEU A 1030 25.91 20.98 29.32
N GLY A 1031 24.76 21.63 29.50
CA GLY A 1031 23.46 21.07 29.84
C GLY A 1031 23.48 20.31 31.17
N ILE A 1032 24.41 20.62 32.06
CA ILE A 1032 24.59 19.96 33.36
C ILE A 1032 23.72 20.61 34.45
N VAL A 1033 22.98 21.66 34.08
CA VAL A 1033 21.99 22.34 34.91
C VAL A 1033 20.66 22.49 34.18
N GLU A 1034 19.58 22.52 34.95
CA GLU A 1034 18.23 22.89 34.49
C GLU A 1034 17.89 24.29 35.00
N ALA A 1035 17.27 25.09 34.15
CA ALA A 1035 16.83 26.45 34.46
C ALA A 1035 15.29 26.57 34.37
N ARG A 1036 14.64 27.09 35.41
CA ARG A 1036 13.17 27.27 35.43
C ARG A 1036 12.78 28.58 36.10
N PHE A 1037 11.75 29.23 35.57
CA PHE A 1037 11.15 30.41 36.20
C PHE A 1037 10.07 30.01 37.21
N PHE A 1038 10.18 30.54 38.42
CA PHE A 1038 9.20 30.39 39.49
C PHE A 1038 8.52 31.73 39.77
N PHE A 1039 7.22 31.73 40.04
CA PHE A 1039 6.52 32.95 40.45
C PHE A 1039 6.85 33.24 41.92
N GLY A 1040 7.27 34.47 42.23
CA GLY A 1040 7.73 34.83 43.58
C GLY A 1040 6.61 34.82 44.63
N GLU A 1041 6.85 34.20 45.79
CA GLU A 1041 5.92 34.14 46.94
C GLU A 1041 5.82 35.46 47.75
N ARG A 1042 6.59 36.50 47.39
CA ARG A 1042 6.65 37.79 48.14
C ARG A 1042 6.06 38.99 47.37
N GLY A 1043 4.83 38.88 46.90
CA GLY A 1043 3.95 40.04 46.63
C GLY A 1043 4.40 41.09 45.61
N ARG A 1044 5.38 40.83 44.74
CA ARG A 1044 5.82 41.75 43.67
C ARG A 1044 5.91 41.13 42.26
N GLY A 1045 5.06 40.14 41.96
CA GLY A 1045 4.71 39.73 40.57
C GLY A 1045 5.82 39.27 39.61
N GLY A 1046 7.09 39.25 40.00
CA GLY A 1046 8.22 38.93 39.12
C GLY A 1046 8.47 37.42 39.00
N LYS A 1047 8.78 36.97 37.77
CA LYS A 1047 9.33 35.63 37.51
C LYS A 1047 10.77 35.57 38.02
N ILE A 1048 11.09 34.64 38.92
CA ILE A 1048 12.42 34.41 39.47
C ILE A 1048 13.05 33.20 38.79
N LEU A 1049 14.19 33.37 38.14
CA LEU A 1049 14.96 32.26 37.58
C LEU A 1049 15.67 31.48 38.69
N LYS A 1050 15.45 30.16 38.72
CA LYS A 1050 16.22 29.22 39.54
C LYS A 1050 16.93 28.21 38.66
N LEU A 1051 18.10 27.76 39.12
CA LEU A 1051 18.86 26.67 38.53
C LEU A 1051 18.95 25.49 39.50
N ARG A 1052 19.09 24.28 38.96
CA ARG A 1052 19.51 23.07 39.68
C ARG A 1052 20.42 22.24 38.80
N VAL A 1053 21.15 21.28 39.36
CA VAL A 1053 21.86 20.29 38.55
C VAL A 1053 20.89 19.36 37.82
N SER A 1054 21.23 18.97 36.60
CA SER A 1054 20.48 17.98 35.82
C SER A 1054 20.78 16.57 36.33
N SER A 1055 20.18 16.20 37.46
CA SER A 1055 20.43 14.92 38.15
C SER A 1055 20.06 13.67 37.35
N GLU A 1056 19.41 13.81 36.20
CA GLU A 1056 19.15 12.70 35.26
C GLU A 1056 20.33 12.42 34.32
N LYS A 1057 21.26 13.37 34.14
CA LYS A 1057 22.42 13.19 33.27
C LYS A 1057 23.46 12.30 33.93
N GLU A 1058 23.93 11.30 33.19
CA GLU A 1058 24.92 10.33 33.67
C GLU A 1058 26.20 10.99 34.21
N ILE A 1059 26.73 12.00 33.49
CA ILE A 1059 27.92 12.74 33.92
C ILE A 1059 27.72 13.53 35.24
N VAL A 1060 26.48 13.91 35.55
CA VAL A 1060 26.13 14.61 36.79
C VAL A 1060 25.88 13.59 37.91
N LYS A 1061 25.27 12.44 37.61
CA LYS A 1061 25.10 11.31 38.57
C LYS A 1061 26.45 10.82 39.04
N GLN A 1062 27.36 10.53 38.12
CA GLN A 1062 28.75 10.12 38.41
C GLN A 1062 29.57 11.18 39.18
N HIS A 1063 29.14 12.44 39.19
CA HIS A 1063 29.76 13.51 39.97
C HIS A 1063 29.09 13.73 41.34
N ILE A 1064 27.84 13.28 41.49
CA ILE A 1064 27.07 13.29 42.73
C ILE A 1064 27.44 12.07 43.59
N ASP A 1065 27.60 10.90 42.94
CA ASP A 1065 28.09 9.65 43.50
C ASP A 1065 29.57 9.77 43.92
#